data_AF-A0A7C6I1A7-F1
#
_entry.id   AF-A0A7C6I1A7-F1
#
_cell.length_a   1.000
_cell.length_b   1.000
_cell.length_c   1.000
_cell.angle_alpha   90.00
_cell.angle_beta   90.00
_cell.angle_gamma   90.00
#
_symmetry.space_group_name_H-M   'P 1'
#
loop_
_entity.id
_entity.type
_entity.pdbx_description
1 polymer ?
#
loop_
_entity_poly.entity_id
_entity_poly.type
_entity_poly.pdbx_seq_one_letter_code
_entity_poly.pdbx_strand_id
1 'polypeptide(L)'
;MKRFIAFCCYCLICLPVSCFIHGQDAAPRWKAGVAKTVITPGEAIWMAGYADRDKPAEGKIHDLWAKALHLEDAQGNQVLLITMDLESIPREISGRIKERLKAETGLEKEQVVLNCSHTHSGPLLKNDYTYVYLMDDRQTVLTDNYTGWFEERIVQLGKEATQRAEPVKLFSRNGTARFQVNRRNNKESELTNLTPLQGPNDYSVPVLKVEDEKGNMKAVVFGYACHPTVLSGYEWCGDYPGFAQVELEKLYPGATALFFQGAGADQNPLPRRSVPLAKQYGKELAAAVERVIDEPMRELQPRLAVAYSEIELELAPVPTEKELREYAKELTGYEKRWAESALATVEGGGSLPTAYPYPVQVWRLGDQAIVSLGGEVLISYATRLKELLGEDIFVMGYSNDVMAYIPSDEELLKGGYEIISSQRAYGLPTPWKAGLEKVILDEVMTLSKQVGHDTYHAVKDRIEKRDYRPICEVKRELYLKYPRPGVAPATAMAYLGLGMAREETRGYEQISDWVEDTKRRVSKDNGKTWSDWEPLVKRTQQSGDSIFTEARHIIMFQSTSNPPYDPVSGKLIRSVFQRIVLNDPGEALSSRNFWDHGFYELSDDDGMTWDKSYQLNYEQGADFNPGNWGNPEFLHKNEMYIGNSIALKNGSVAICATIPVPYRDPEDEKYPSIFPNNYREGCVAGVICFVGRWNKTENNYRWEKSNTVFLPRSVSSRGLNELDISELENGNLLMIMRGSNAGLDINEAPGRKWYSVSKDGGLTWEPIKDLRYDTGETFYSSATFHKTIRSSKTGKLYWIGNITLTPANGNFPRYPLQIVEIDEEKVALKKHTVTVIDTRAPGEPEQVQLSNFSVLEDRETKNIEIYLTRYGENGVEEVKGQDVFTASAYKYTLYLH
;
A
#
# COMPACT_ATOMS: atom_id res chain seq x y z
N MET A 1 55.22 -12.79 84.21
CA MET A 1 54.67 -11.43 83.99
C MET A 1 53.24 -11.57 83.49
N LYS A 2 52.31 -10.81 84.08
CA LYS A 2 50.85 -10.89 83.94
C LYS A 2 50.35 -10.52 82.53
N ARG A 3 49.28 -11.14 82.04
CA ARG A 3 47.95 -10.50 81.85
C ARG A 3 46.86 -11.45 81.31
N PHE A 4 45.67 -11.26 81.87
CA PHE A 4 44.35 -11.87 81.65
C PHE A 4 43.73 -11.58 80.26
N ILE A 5 42.69 -12.34 79.88
CA ILE A 5 41.36 -11.94 79.33
C ILE A 5 40.69 -13.22 78.77
N ALA A 6 39.74 -13.82 79.50
CA ALA A 6 38.27 -13.70 79.43
C ALA A 6 37.59 -14.72 78.48
N PHE A 7 36.90 -15.69 79.08
CA PHE A 7 36.04 -16.68 78.44
C PHE A 7 34.60 -16.14 78.47
N CYS A 8 33.94 -16.02 77.32
CA CYS A 8 32.52 -15.68 77.23
C CYS A 8 31.81 -16.71 76.34
N CYS A 9 30.94 -17.50 76.98
CA CYS A 9 29.95 -18.35 76.33
C CYS A 9 28.90 -17.48 75.62
N TYR A 10 28.55 -17.83 74.38
CA TYR A 10 27.29 -17.39 73.78
C TYR A 10 26.59 -18.57 73.12
N CYS A 11 25.35 -18.79 73.54
CA CYS A 11 24.44 -19.83 73.08
C CYS A 11 24.09 -19.66 71.59
N LEU A 12 24.26 -20.72 70.80
CA LEU A 12 23.74 -20.80 69.43
C LEU A 12 22.29 -21.32 69.46
N ILE A 13 21.36 -20.42 69.14
CA ILE A 13 19.95 -20.69 68.90
C ILE A 13 19.82 -21.38 67.53
N CYS A 14 19.21 -22.57 67.51
CA CYS A 14 18.81 -23.26 66.29
C CYS A 14 17.58 -22.56 65.67
N LEU A 15 17.71 -22.05 64.44
CA LEU A 15 16.59 -21.65 63.58
C LEU A 15 16.49 -22.66 62.41
N PRO A 16 15.29 -23.15 62.07
CA PRO A 16 15.11 -24.09 60.96
C PRO A 16 15.25 -23.35 59.63
N VAL A 17 16.23 -23.76 58.82
CA VAL A 17 16.35 -23.34 57.42
C VAL A 17 15.22 -23.99 56.65
N SER A 18 14.15 -23.24 56.41
CA SER A 18 13.12 -23.61 55.46
C SER A 18 13.71 -23.50 54.05
N CYS A 19 14.00 -24.65 53.43
CA CYS A 19 14.33 -24.71 52.01
C CYS A 19 13.08 -24.31 51.21
N PHE A 20 13.01 -23.05 50.79
CA PHE A 20 12.15 -22.67 49.68
C PHE A 20 12.74 -23.31 48.42
N ILE A 21 12.15 -24.44 48.02
CA ILE A 21 12.26 -24.94 46.64
C ILE A 21 11.64 -23.83 45.79
N HIS A 22 12.48 -22.96 45.25
CA HIS A 22 12.08 -22.17 44.09
C HIS A 22 11.80 -23.18 42.99
N GLY A 23 10.53 -23.38 42.66
CA GLY A 23 10.18 -24.00 41.40
C GLY A 23 10.91 -23.21 40.32
N GLN A 24 11.81 -23.88 39.59
CA GLN A 24 12.24 -23.35 38.31
C GLN A 24 10.95 -23.23 37.48
N ASP A 25 10.43 -22.01 37.33
CA ASP A 25 9.43 -21.73 36.33
C ASP A 25 10.01 -22.21 35.00
N ALA A 26 9.39 -23.25 34.44
CA ALA A 26 9.77 -23.76 33.13
C ALA A 26 9.74 -22.60 32.15
N ALA A 27 10.74 -22.51 31.27
CA ALA A 27 10.78 -21.46 30.26
C ALA A 27 9.43 -21.41 29.50
N PRO A 28 8.92 -20.20 29.20
CA PRO A 28 7.67 -20.06 28.46
C PRO A 28 7.77 -20.86 27.16
N ARG A 29 6.75 -21.69 26.87
CA ARG A 29 6.78 -22.67 25.77
C ARG A 29 5.42 -22.81 25.10
N TRP A 30 5.44 -23.20 23.83
CA TRP A 30 4.24 -23.62 23.11
C TRP A 30 3.78 -25.00 23.61
N LYS A 31 2.47 -25.26 23.57
CA LYS A 31 1.94 -26.62 23.51
C LYS A 31 1.21 -26.83 22.20
N ALA A 32 1.27 -28.04 21.66
CA ALA A 32 0.50 -28.42 20.50
C ALA A 32 -0.16 -29.77 20.69
N GLY A 33 -1.38 -29.91 20.16
CA GLY A 33 -2.09 -31.18 20.10
C GLY A 33 -2.51 -31.46 18.67
N VAL A 34 -2.27 -32.69 18.22
CA VAL A 34 -2.46 -33.09 16.82
C VAL A 34 -3.42 -34.27 16.76
N ALA A 35 -4.41 -34.18 15.90
CA ALA A 35 -5.34 -35.26 15.61
C ALA A 35 -5.67 -35.31 14.11
N LYS A 36 -6.04 -36.49 13.62
CA LYS A 36 -6.56 -36.67 12.26
C LYS A 36 -7.64 -37.73 12.24
N THR A 37 -8.56 -37.60 11.29
CA THR A 37 -9.64 -38.56 11.12
C THR A 37 -10.06 -38.65 9.66
N VAL A 38 -10.53 -39.83 9.24
CA VAL A 38 -11.04 -40.06 7.90
C VAL A 38 -12.41 -39.42 7.78
N ILE A 39 -12.63 -38.67 6.70
CA ILE A 39 -13.91 -38.06 6.33
C ILE A 39 -14.49 -38.63 5.03
N THR A 40 -13.85 -39.64 4.41
CA THR A 40 -14.39 -40.32 3.23
C THR A 40 -15.78 -40.90 3.52
N PRO A 41 -16.81 -40.60 2.70
CA PRO A 41 -18.13 -41.19 2.85
C PRO A 41 -18.10 -42.72 2.73
N GLY A 42 -18.89 -43.41 3.55
CA GLY A 42 -19.10 -44.86 3.42
C GLY A 42 -20.10 -45.24 2.33
N GLU A 43 -21.01 -44.33 1.99
CA GLU A 43 -22.03 -44.48 0.94
C GLU A 43 -21.64 -43.69 -0.30
N ALA A 44 -22.12 -44.12 -1.47
CA ALA A 44 -21.95 -43.37 -2.71
C ALA A 44 -22.86 -42.14 -2.72
N ILE A 45 -22.26 -40.97 -2.53
CA ILE A 45 -22.90 -39.65 -2.61
C ILE A 45 -22.24 -38.79 -3.69
N TRP A 46 -22.86 -37.65 -4.02
CA TRP A 46 -22.34 -36.70 -5.01
C TRP A 46 -21.02 -36.06 -4.57
N MET A 47 -20.20 -35.69 -5.55
CA MET A 47 -18.99 -34.90 -5.36
C MET A 47 -19.26 -33.42 -5.65
N ALA A 48 -18.73 -32.52 -4.83
CA ALA A 48 -18.81 -31.07 -5.02
C ALA A 48 -17.76 -30.54 -6.03
N GLY A 49 -17.99 -29.35 -6.58
CA GLY A 49 -17.09 -28.69 -7.55
C GLY A 49 -17.59 -28.68 -9.01
N TYR A 50 -17.46 -29.79 -9.74
CA TYR A 50 -17.75 -29.79 -11.19
C TYR A 50 -19.25 -29.93 -11.54
N ALA A 51 -19.78 -28.96 -12.27
CA ALA A 51 -21.18 -28.92 -12.70
C ALA A 51 -21.57 -29.91 -13.81
N ASP A 52 -20.60 -30.57 -14.45
CA ASP A 52 -20.84 -31.57 -15.52
C ASP A 52 -21.06 -32.99 -14.98
N ARG A 53 -21.02 -33.17 -13.65
CA ARG A 53 -21.28 -34.47 -13.02
C ARG A 53 -22.72 -34.91 -13.19
N ASP A 54 -22.89 -36.20 -13.42
CA ASP A 54 -24.18 -36.84 -13.70
C ASP A 54 -24.54 -37.99 -12.74
N LYS A 55 -23.66 -38.33 -11.79
CA LYS A 55 -23.86 -39.43 -10.83
C LYS A 55 -23.02 -39.29 -9.55
N PRO A 56 -23.34 -40.07 -8.49
CA PRO A 56 -22.52 -40.21 -7.29
C PRO A 56 -21.14 -40.83 -7.54
N ALA A 57 -20.25 -40.75 -6.54
CA ALA A 57 -18.92 -41.34 -6.59
C ALA A 57 -18.93 -42.88 -6.76
N GLU A 58 -17.89 -43.40 -7.44
CA GLU A 58 -17.73 -44.81 -7.82
C GLU A 58 -16.61 -45.53 -7.05
N GLY A 59 -15.90 -44.83 -6.16
CA GLY A 59 -14.80 -45.42 -5.40
C GLY A 59 -13.91 -44.37 -4.75
N LYS A 60 -12.71 -44.77 -4.33
CA LYS A 60 -11.66 -43.87 -3.83
C LYS A 60 -10.29 -44.26 -4.37
N ILE A 61 -9.49 -43.26 -4.69
CA ILE A 61 -8.05 -43.44 -4.95
C ILE A 61 -7.29 -43.52 -3.63
N HIS A 62 -7.65 -42.66 -2.67
CA HIS A 62 -7.18 -42.70 -1.29
C HIS A 62 -8.21 -42.04 -0.36
N ASP A 63 -8.03 -42.18 0.96
CA ASP A 63 -8.93 -41.54 1.93
C ASP A 63 -8.80 -40.01 1.93
N LEU A 64 -9.93 -39.36 2.18
CA LEU A 64 -10.06 -37.94 2.49
C LEU A 64 -9.91 -37.75 4.00
N TRP A 65 -9.16 -36.74 4.40
CA TRP A 65 -8.83 -36.50 5.81
C TRP A 65 -9.30 -35.14 6.28
N ALA A 66 -9.72 -35.09 7.55
CA ALA A 66 -9.71 -33.87 8.35
C ALA A 66 -8.58 -33.98 9.39
N LYS A 67 -7.81 -32.91 9.54
CA LYS A 67 -6.64 -32.85 10.41
C LYS A 67 -6.69 -31.58 11.24
N ALA A 68 -6.37 -31.70 12.52
CA ALA A 68 -6.45 -30.62 13.48
C ALA A 68 -5.10 -30.39 14.17
N LEU A 69 -4.73 -29.11 14.28
CA LEU A 69 -3.62 -28.62 15.06
C LEU A 69 -4.15 -27.61 16.09
N HIS A 70 -4.15 -28.02 17.35
CA HIS A 70 -4.35 -27.12 18.49
C HIS A 70 -3.00 -26.53 18.89
N LEU A 71 -2.94 -25.23 19.16
CA LEU A 71 -1.77 -24.54 19.72
C LEU A 71 -2.17 -23.74 20.96
N GLU A 72 -1.31 -23.77 21.98
CA GLU A 72 -1.44 -22.95 23.19
C GLU A 72 -0.13 -22.21 23.45
N ASP A 73 -0.21 -20.90 23.65
CA ASP A 73 0.96 -20.07 23.96
C ASP A 73 1.34 -20.12 25.45
N ALA A 74 2.41 -19.42 25.83
CA ALA A 74 2.88 -19.44 27.22
C ALA A 74 1.93 -18.75 28.22
N GLN A 75 0.95 -17.98 27.74
CA GLN A 75 -0.05 -17.27 28.54
C GLN A 75 -1.38 -18.05 28.61
N GLY A 76 -1.47 -19.20 27.95
CA GLY A 76 -2.68 -20.02 27.89
C GLY A 76 -3.68 -19.57 26.81
N ASN A 77 -3.29 -18.64 25.92
CA ASN A 77 -4.11 -18.32 24.75
C ASN A 77 -4.06 -19.51 23.78
N GLN A 78 -5.19 -19.85 23.18
CA GLN A 78 -5.33 -21.05 22.36
C GLN A 78 -5.87 -20.75 20.96
N VAL A 79 -5.48 -21.58 19.98
CA VAL A 79 -6.08 -21.65 18.65
C VAL A 79 -6.21 -23.08 18.17
N LEU A 80 -7.13 -23.31 17.23
CA LEU A 80 -7.39 -24.59 16.58
C LEU A 80 -7.53 -24.39 15.07
N LEU A 81 -6.55 -24.91 14.32
CA LEU A 81 -6.62 -25.01 12.86
C LEU A 81 -7.14 -26.39 12.47
N ILE A 82 -8.19 -26.45 11.67
CA ILE A 82 -8.70 -27.67 11.07
C ILE A 82 -8.63 -27.56 9.55
N THR A 83 -7.83 -28.41 8.92
CA THR A 83 -7.73 -28.55 7.46
C THR A 83 -8.47 -29.78 6.99
N MET A 84 -9.21 -29.69 5.88
CA MET A 84 -10.10 -30.74 5.43
C MET A 84 -9.98 -30.98 3.92
N ASP A 85 -9.91 -32.25 3.51
CA ASP A 85 -10.00 -32.66 2.11
C ASP A 85 -11.45 -32.56 1.61
N LEU A 86 -11.94 -31.32 1.51
CA LEU A 86 -13.26 -30.93 1.02
C LEU A 86 -13.14 -29.87 -0.05
N GLU A 87 -14.21 -29.74 -0.83
CA GLU A 87 -14.35 -28.66 -1.79
C GLU A 87 -14.63 -27.34 -1.03
N SER A 88 -15.68 -27.29 -0.22
CA SER A 88 -16.09 -26.12 0.53
C SER A 88 -16.76 -26.47 1.85
N ILE A 89 -16.99 -25.45 2.67
CA ILE A 89 -17.83 -25.52 3.85
C ILE A 89 -18.80 -24.33 3.87
N PRO A 90 -20.12 -24.57 3.82
CA PRO A 90 -21.12 -23.52 3.96
C PRO A 90 -21.11 -22.86 5.35
N ARG A 91 -21.41 -21.55 5.40
CA ARG A 91 -21.53 -20.75 6.64
C ARG A 91 -22.30 -21.42 7.77
N GLU A 92 -23.45 -22.00 7.46
CA GLU A 92 -24.32 -22.64 8.47
C GLU A 92 -23.64 -23.84 9.14
N ILE A 93 -22.95 -24.66 8.36
CA ILE A 93 -22.23 -25.85 8.85
C ILE A 93 -21.03 -25.41 9.69
N SER A 94 -20.25 -24.44 9.18
CA SER A 94 -19.12 -23.85 9.90
C SER A 94 -19.54 -23.24 11.23
N GLY A 95 -20.64 -22.48 11.26
CA GLY A 95 -21.21 -21.89 12.46
C GLY A 95 -21.58 -22.93 13.51
N ARG A 96 -22.33 -23.98 13.11
CA ARG A 96 -22.69 -25.09 14.02
C ARG A 96 -21.47 -25.82 14.57
N ILE A 97 -20.46 -26.07 13.74
CA ILE A 97 -19.21 -26.70 14.20
C ILE A 97 -18.50 -25.81 15.23
N LYS A 98 -18.36 -24.50 14.96
CA LYS A 98 -17.70 -23.56 15.89
C LYS A 98 -18.46 -23.40 17.20
N GLU A 99 -19.80 -23.34 17.17
CA GLU A 99 -20.63 -23.31 18.38
C GLU A 99 -20.45 -24.57 19.24
N ARG A 100 -20.42 -25.74 18.60
CA ARG A 100 -20.20 -27.02 19.29
C ARG A 100 -18.78 -27.16 19.82
N LEU A 101 -17.77 -26.71 19.07
CA LEU A 101 -16.37 -26.65 19.54
C LEU A 101 -16.26 -25.72 20.75
N LYS A 102 -16.89 -24.54 20.74
CA LYS A 102 -16.95 -23.65 21.91
C LYS A 102 -17.52 -24.37 23.13
N ALA A 103 -18.62 -25.11 22.97
CA ALA A 103 -19.23 -25.86 24.06
C ALA A 103 -18.33 -26.98 24.61
N GLU A 104 -17.58 -27.67 23.74
CA GLU A 104 -16.78 -28.85 24.11
C GLU A 104 -15.34 -28.52 24.53
N THR A 105 -14.77 -27.41 24.06
CA THR A 105 -13.36 -27.05 24.26
C THR A 105 -13.15 -25.65 24.83
N GLY A 106 -14.17 -24.80 24.85
CA GLY A 106 -14.08 -23.41 25.31
C GLY A 106 -13.46 -22.44 24.28
N LEU A 107 -13.15 -22.90 23.06
CA LEU A 107 -12.55 -22.05 22.03
C LEU A 107 -13.60 -21.16 21.38
N GLU A 108 -13.33 -19.85 21.34
CA GLU A 108 -14.16 -18.88 20.65
C GLU A 108 -13.98 -18.94 19.13
N LYS A 109 -14.92 -18.37 18.37
CA LYS A 109 -14.91 -18.44 16.90
C LYS A 109 -13.64 -17.84 16.29
N GLU A 110 -13.07 -16.84 16.95
CA GLU A 110 -11.84 -16.13 16.57
C GLU A 110 -10.59 -17.00 16.76
N GLN A 111 -10.70 -18.05 17.58
CA GLN A 111 -9.66 -19.01 17.87
C GLN A 111 -9.73 -20.25 16.96
N VAL A 112 -10.75 -20.38 16.12
CA VAL A 112 -10.94 -21.55 15.23
C VAL A 112 -10.88 -21.12 13.77
N VAL A 113 -10.01 -21.78 12.99
CA VAL A 113 -9.97 -21.69 11.51
C VAL A 113 -10.36 -23.05 10.94
N LEU A 114 -11.38 -23.05 10.09
CA LEU A 114 -11.73 -24.22 9.26
C LEU A 114 -11.29 -23.93 7.82
N ASN A 115 -10.40 -24.73 7.25
CA ASN A 115 -9.87 -24.52 5.91
C ASN A 115 -10.11 -25.74 5.02
N CYS A 116 -10.67 -25.52 3.83
CA CYS A 116 -10.88 -26.58 2.84
C CYS A 116 -9.70 -26.61 1.87
N SER A 117 -9.18 -27.80 1.56
CA SER A 117 -8.15 -27.94 0.51
C SER A 117 -8.66 -27.52 -0.86
N HIS A 118 -9.98 -27.50 -1.03
CA HIS A 118 -10.70 -27.24 -2.26
C HIS A 118 -10.53 -28.36 -3.30
N THR A 119 -10.43 -29.61 -2.84
CA THR A 119 -10.46 -30.76 -3.76
C THR A 119 -11.82 -30.89 -4.42
N HIS A 120 -11.85 -30.88 -5.75
CA HIS A 120 -13.07 -31.16 -6.50
C HIS A 120 -13.44 -32.64 -6.48
N SER A 121 -12.64 -33.51 -5.87
CA SER A 121 -12.93 -34.96 -5.72
C SER A 121 -13.35 -35.33 -4.29
N GLY A 122 -13.97 -34.38 -3.59
CA GLY A 122 -14.53 -34.53 -2.24
C GLY A 122 -16.08 -34.54 -2.22
N PRO A 123 -16.70 -34.96 -1.11
CA PRO A 123 -18.16 -35.10 -0.99
C PRO A 123 -18.90 -33.78 -0.96
N LEU A 124 -20.11 -33.79 -1.52
CA LEU A 124 -21.08 -32.72 -1.39
C LEU A 124 -21.61 -32.64 0.05
N LEU A 125 -21.65 -31.43 0.60
CA LEU A 125 -22.32 -31.14 1.87
C LEU A 125 -23.73 -30.60 1.64
N LYS A 126 -24.58 -30.71 2.65
CA LYS A 126 -25.92 -30.12 2.62
C LYS A 126 -25.85 -28.62 2.35
N ASN A 127 -26.76 -28.13 1.51
CA ASN A 127 -26.91 -26.73 1.09
C ASN A 127 -25.71 -26.14 0.32
N ASP A 128 -24.68 -26.95 0.05
CA ASP A 128 -23.61 -26.58 -0.85
C ASP A 128 -24.04 -26.81 -2.32
N TYR A 129 -23.62 -25.95 -3.24
CA TYR A 129 -23.95 -26.03 -4.67
C TYR A 129 -25.45 -26.29 -4.98
N THR A 130 -26.35 -25.57 -4.29
CA THR A 130 -27.78 -25.88 -4.16
C THR A 130 -28.48 -26.24 -5.48
N TYR A 131 -28.13 -25.57 -6.58
CA TYR A 131 -28.78 -25.75 -7.87
C TYR A 131 -28.03 -26.66 -8.83
N VAL A 132 -26.77 -27.02 -8.55
CA VAL A 132 -25.88 -27.70 -9.51
C VAL A 132 -26.26 -29.16 -9.69
N TYR A 133 -26.44 -29.90 -8.60
CA TYR A 133 -26.65 -31.35 -8.65
C TYR A 133 -28.14 -31.71 -8.57
N LEU A 134 -28.62 -32.51 -9.52
CA LEU A 134 -29.99 -33.04 -9.51
C LEU A 134 -30.04 -34.32 -8.66
N MET A 135 -30.26 -34.15 -7.35
CA MET A 135 -30.39 -35.27 -6.42
C MET A 135 -31.84 -35.76 -6.35
N ASP A 136 -32.03 -37.08 -6.32
CA ASP A 136 -33.29 -37.68 -5.90
C ASP A 136 -33.42 -37.68 -4.37
N ASP A 137 -34.61 -37.97 -3.85
CA ASP A 137 -34.87 -37.99 -2.39
C ASP A 137 -33.88 -38.86 -1.62
N ARG A 138 -33.44 -39.97 -2.22
CA ARG A 138 -32.46 -40.87 -1.61
C ARG A 138 -31.10 -40.19 -1.46
N GLN A 139 -30.60 -39.55 -2.53
CA GLN A 139 -29.33 -38.83 -2.51
C GLN A 139 -29.37 -37.64 -1.57
N THR A 140 -30.49 -36.90 -1.49
CA THR A 140 -30.67 -35.84 -0.50
C THR A 140 -30.53 -36.35 0.93
N VAL A 141 -31.21 -37.46 1.28
CA VAL A 141 -31.10 -38.06 2.62
C VAL A 141 -29.68 -38.56 2.92
N LEU A 142 -28.99 -39.16 1.95
CA LEU A 142 -27.61 -39.62 2.13
C LEU A 142 -26.64 -38.45 2.37
N THR A 143 -26.77 -37.37 1.60
CA THR A 143 -25.98 -36.14 1.77
C THR A 143 -26.23 -35.47 3.12
N ASP A 144 -27.49 -35.41 3.56
CA ASP A 144 -27.86 -34.86 4.87
C ASP A 144 -27.28 -35.70 6.03
N ASN A 145 -27.38 -37.03 5.94
CA ASN A 145 -26.81 -37.95 6.92
C ASN A 145 -25.28 -37.84 6.98
N TYR A 146 -24.62 -37.76 5.81
CA TYR A 146 -23.18 -37.55 5.74
C TYR A 146 -22.77 -36.22 6.38
N THR A 147 -23.52 -35.14 6.10
CA THR A 147 -23.25 -33.82 6.69
C THR A 147 -23.33 -33.85 8.22
N GLY A 148 -24.37 -34.46 8.79
CA GLY A 148 -24.50 -34.59 10.25
C GLY A 148 -23.38 -35.43 10.88
N TRP A 149 -23.01 -36.55 10.23
CA TRP A 149 -21.87 -37.38 10.64
C TRP A 149 -20.53 -36.62 10.56
N PHE A 150 -20.35 -35.82 9.50
CA PHE A 150 -19.17 -35.00 9.29
C PHE A 150 -19.04 -33.92 10.38
N GLU A 151 -20.12 -33.19 10.71
CA GLU A 151 -20.11 -32.19 11.79
C GLU A 151 -19.68 -32.80 13.14
N GLU A 152 -20.26 -33.95 13.51
CA GLU A 152 -19.85 -34.71 14.71
C GLU A 152 -18.36 -35.06 14.68
N ARG A 153 -17.89 -35.53 13.52
CA ARG A 153 -16.52 -35.96 13.32
C ARG A 153 -15.52 -34.82 13.48
N ILE A 154 -15.84 -33.63 12.96
CA ILE A 154 -14.99 -32.44 13.08
C ILE A 154 -14.96 -31.90 14.52
N VAL A 155 -16.10 -31.89 15.21
CA VAL A 155 -16.15 -31.46 16.63
C VAL A 155 -15.31 -32.39 17.50
N GLN A 156 -15.47 -33.71 17.34
CA GLN A 156 -14.68 -34.70 18.07
C GLN A 156 -13.19 -34.61 17.73
N LEU A 157 -12.84 -34.38 16.46
CA LEU A 157 -11.45 -34.14 16.04
C LEU A 157 -10.83 -32.93 16.77
N GLY A 158 -11.55 -31.81 16.83
CA GLY A 158 -11.08 -30.61 17.54
C GLY A 158 -10.87 -30.86 19.03
N LYS A 159 -11.83 -31.53 19.67
CA LYS A 159 -11.74 -31.94 21.09
C LYS A 159 -10.53 -32.84 21.34
N GLU A 160 -10.28 -33.83 20.49
CA GLU A 160 -9.12 -34.70 20.60
C GLU A 160 -7.79 -33.95 20.44
N ALA A 161 -7.71 -33.02 19.49
CA ALA A 161 -6.52 -32.19 19.32
C ALA A 161 -6.25 -31.36 20.59
N THR A 162 -7.26 -30.67 21.15
CA THR A 162 -7.12 -29.90 22.39
C THR A 162 -6.66 -30.78 23.57
N GLN A 163 -7.21 -31.98 23.71
CA GLN A 163 -6.87 -32.90 24.81
C GLN A 163 -5.45 -33.48 24.72
N ARG A 164 -4.83 -33.50 23.54
CA ARG A 164 -3.49 -34.04 23.29
C ARG A 164 -2.38 -32.99 23.36
N ALA A 165 -2.67 -31.79 23.86
CA ALA A 165 -1.70 -30.71 23.92
C ALA A 165 -0.45 -31.09 24.75
N GLU A 166 0.71 -31.14 24.09
CA GLU A 166 2.01 -31.42 24.70
C GLU A 166 3.03 -30.31 24.37
N PRO A 167 4.08 -30.11 25.19
CA PRO A 167 5.11 -29.10 24.92
C PRO A 167 5.81 -29.29 23.57
N VAL A 168 5.95 -28.20 22.80
CA VAL A 168 6.59 -28.20 21.47
C VAL A 168 7.39 -26.93 21.19
N LYS A 169 8.12 -26.94 20.08
CA LYS A 169 8.67 -25.77 19.39
C LYS A 169 7.96 -25.57 18.06
N LEU A 170 7.79 -24.30 17.68
CA LEU A 170 7.19 -23.90 16.41
C LEU A 170 8.22 -23.18 15.55
N PHE A 171 8.24 -23.48 14.26
CA PHE A 171 9.10 -22.81 13.29
C PHE A 171 8.33 -22.42 12.04
N SER A 172 8.66 -21.28 11.43
CA SER A 172 8.03 -20.80 10.20
C SER A 172 9.05 -20.45 9.12
N ARG A 173 8.70 -20.72 7.87
CA ARG A 173 9.41 -20.22 6.68
C ARG A 173 8.58 -20.41 5.41
N ASN A 174 8.82 -19.58 4.39
CA ASN A 174 8.28 -19.77 3.04
C ASN A 174 9.28 -20.53 2.14
N GLY A 175 8.77 -21.55 1.45
CA GLY A 175 9.39 -22.23 0.32
C GLY A 175 8.88 -21.69 -1.02
N THR A 176 9.10 -22.45 -2.09
CA THR A 176 8.68 -22.06 -3.44
C THR A 176 8.37 -23.28 -4.30
N ALA A 177 7.24 -23.24 -5.02
CA ALA A 177 6.87 -24.20 -6.08
C ALA A 177 6.24 -23.43 -7.26
N ARG A 178 6.36 -23.93 -8.49
CA ARG A 178 6.05 -23.16 -9.72
C ARG A 178 5.17 -23.91 -10.73
N PHE A 179 4.34 -24.84 -10.28
CA PHE A 179 3.43 -25.55 -11.18
C PHE A 179 2.07 -24.86 -11.39
N GLN A 180 1.73 -23.87 -10.56
CA GLN A 180 0.50 -23.11 -10.73
C GLN A 180 0.60 -22.11 -11.90
N VAL A 181 -0.51 -21.96 -12.62
CA VAL A 181 -0.63 -21.09 -13.79
C VAL A 181 -1.89 -20.24 -13.64
N ASN A 182 -1.77 -18.93 -13.88
CA ASN A 182 -2.94 -18.05 -13.85
C ASN A 182 -3.85 -18.36 -15.05
N ARG A 183 -5.00 -18.97 -14.82
CA ARG A 183 -5.90 -19.46 -15.87
C ARG A 183 -6.67 -18.36 -16.59
N ARG A 184 -6.72 -17.16 -16.01
CA ARG A 184 -7.38 -15.99 -16.60
C ARG A 184 -6.52 -15.34 -17.68
N ASN A 185 -5.20 -15.39 -17.49
CA ASN A 185 -4.24 -14.78 -18.42
C ASN A 185 -3.55 -15.79 -19.35
N ASN A 186 -3.78 -17.09 -19.14
CA ASN A 186 -3.21 -18.17 -19.95
C ASN A 186 -4.29 -19.19 -20.33
N LYS A 187 -4.58 -19.32 -21.62
CA LYS A 187 -5.53 -20.30 -22.13
C LYS A 187 -4.91 -21.70 -22.12
N GLU A 188 -5.58 -22.64 -21.47
CA GLU A 188 -5.10 -24.03 -21.33
C GLU A 188 -4.75 -24.69 -22.69
N SER A 189 -5.55 -24.42 -23.73
CA SER A 189 -5.35 -24.94 -25.08
C SER A 189 -4.10 -24.43 -25.80
N GLU A 190 -3.51 -23.32 -25.33
CA GLU A 190 -2.37 -22.66 -25.97
C GLU A 190 -1.05 -22.92 -25.22
N LEU A 191 -1.09 -23.50 -24.02
CA LEU A 191 0.07 -23.61 -23.12
C LEU A 191 1.28 -24.32 -23.74
N THR A 192 1.07 -25.36 -24.54
CA THR A 192 2.18 -26.10 -25.16
C THR A 192 2.91 -25.26 -26.23
N ASN A 193 2.30 -24.17 -26.69
CA ASN A 193 2.85 -23.27 -27.70
C ASN A 193 3.40 -21.96 -27.10
N LEU A 194 3.21 -21.74 -25.80
CA LEU A 194 3.66 -20.54 -25.08
C LEU A 194 4.91 -20.86 -24.27
N THR A 195 5.97 -20.07 -24.45
CA THR A 195 7.18 -20.15 -23.61
C THR A 195 7.05 -19.33 -22.32
N PRO A 196 6.52 -18.08 -22.35
CA PRO A 196 6.23 -17.34 -21.12
C PRO A 196 4.76 -17.49 -20.70
N LEU A 197 4.54 -17.71 -19.40
CA LEU A 197 3.21 -17.64 -18.77
C LEU A 197 3.01 -16.29 -18.10
N GLN A 198 1.80 -15.75 -18.21
CA GLN A 198 1.44 -14.44 -17.65
C GLN A 198 0.90 -14.58 -16.22
N GLY A 199 1.40 -13.76 -15.29
CA GLY A 199 0.90 -13.67 -13.92
C GLY A 199 -0.35 -12.79 -13.81
N PRO A 200 -0.77 -12.37 -12.60
CA PRO A 200 -0.03 -12.53 -11.33
C PRO A 200 -0.08 -13.96 -10.78
N ASN A 201 0.90 -14.29 -9.93
CA ASN A 201 1.05 -15.57 -9.22
C ASN A 201 1.66 -15.34 -7.83
N ASP A 202 1.33 -16.20 -6.86
CA ASP A 202 2.04 -16.32 -5.58
C ASP A 202 2.69 -17.69 -5.46
N TYR A 203 3.98 -17.78 -5.78
CA TYR A 203 4.72 -19.05 -5.78
C TYR A 203 5.16 -19.53 -4.40
N SER A 204 4.80 -18.82 -3.33
CA SER A 204 5.21 -19.20 -1.98
C SER A 204 4.62 -20.55 -1.57
N VAL A 205 5.41 -21.31 -0.81
CA VAL A 205 4.96 -22.52 -0.12
C VAL A 205 5.13 -22.25 1.37
N PRO A 206 4.12 -21.73 2.08
CA PRO A 206 4.27 -21.44 3.49
C PRO A 206 4.37 -22.73 4.30
N VAL A 207 5.29 -22.79 5.28
CA VAL A 207 5.53 -23.97 6.10
C VAL A 207 5.61 -23.57 7.58
N LEU A 208 4.78 -24.18 8.41
CA LEU A 208 4.87 -24.18 9.87
C LEU A 208 5.24 -25.60 10.33
N LYS A 209 6.40 -25.71 10.98
CA LYS A 209 6.91 -26.97 11.53
C LYS A 209 6.66 -27.03 13.04
N VAL A 210 6.15 -28.16 13.52
CA VAL A 210 5.89 -28.44 14.94
C VAL A 210 6.80 -29.57 15.40
N GLU A 211 7.71 -29.31 16.32
CA GLU A 211 8.65 -30.31 16.86
C GLU A 211 8.45 -30.51 18.36
N ASP A 212 8.55 -31.75 18.84
CA ASP A 212 8.63 -32.03 20.27
C ASP A 212 9.99 -31.60 20.86
N GLU A 213 10.12 -31.71 22.18
CA GLU A 213 11.37 -31.35 22.89
C GLU A 213 12.59 -32.21 22.47
N LYS A 214 12.37 -33.33 21.79
CA LYS A 214 13.43 -34.22 21.28
C LYS A 214 13.77 -33.95 19.81
N GLY A 215 13.08 -33.00 19.17
CA GLY A 215 13.25 -32.67 17.75
C GLY A 215 12.48 -33.58 16.80
N ASN A 216 11.56 -34.43 17.28
CA ASN A 216 10.70 -35.21 16.38
C ASN A 216 9.58 -34.32 15.86
N MET A 217 9.37 -34.32 14.55
CA MET A 217 8.27 -33.56 13.94
C MET A 217 6.92 -34.22 14.27
N LYS A 218 6.03 -33.44 14.89
CA LYS A 218 4.66 -33.85 15.27
C LYS A 218 3.65 -33.48 14.20
N ALA A 219 3.84 -32.31 13.59
CA ALA A 219 3.03 -31.84 12.50
C ALA A 219 3.82 -30.92 11.57
N VAL A 220 3.39 -30.87 10.31
CA VAL A 220 3.78 -29.85 9.34
C VAL A 220 2.51 -29.27 8.75
N VAL A 221 2.31 -27.97 8.90
CA VAL A 221 1.26 -27.23 8.20
C VAL A 221 1.89 -26.56 7.00
N PHE A 222 1.32 -26.75 5.83
CA PHE A 222 1.84 -26.19 4.58
C PHE A 222 0.71 -25.74 3.66
N GLY A 223 0.99 -24.80 2.76
CA GLY A 223 -0.01 -24.31 1.82
C GLY A 223 0.52 -24.01 0.44
N TYR A 224 -0.40 -23.83 -0.50
CA TYR A 224 -0.09 -23.42 -1.87
C TYR A 224 -1.31 -22.76 -2.52
N ALA A 225 -1.10 -21.74 -3.34
CA ALA A 225 -2.17 -20.96 -3.97
C ALA A 225 -2.52 -21.53 -5.36
N CYS A 226 -3.02 -22.77 -5.40
CA CYS A 226 -3.34 -23.46 -6.66
C CYS A 226 -4.59 -24.33 -6.52
N HIS A 227 -5.50 -24.26 -7.47
CA HIS A 227 -6.78 -24.94 -7.44
C HIS A 227 -6.61 -26.48 -7.61
N PRO A 228 -7.07 -27.35 -6.69
CA PRO A 228 -6.92 -28.80 -6.81
C PRO A 228 -7.91 -29.44 -7.79
N THR A 229 -7.65 -29.19 -9.08
CA THR A 229 -8.49 -29.61 -10.22
C THR A 229 -7.74 -30.49 -11.20
N VAL A 230 -6.65 -31.15 -10.78
CA VAL A 230 -5.89 -32.05 -11.67
C VAL A 230 -6.79 -33.20 -12.11
N LEU A 231 -7.62 -33.72 -11.22
CA LEU A 231 -8.56 -34.81 -11.48
C LEU A 231 -9.98 -34.29 -11.76
N SER A 232 -10.75 -35.11 -12.46
CA SER A 232 -12.17 -34.89 -12.78
C SER A 232 -12.96 -36.20 -12.85
N GLY A 233 -12.46 -37.26 -12.20
CA GLY A 233 -13.13 -38.55 -12.15
C GLY A 233 -14.21 -38.62 -11.07
N TYR A 234 -14.75 -39.83 -10.89
CA TYR A 234 -15.76 -40.16 -9.87
C TYR A 234 -15.17 -40.92 -8.66
N GLU A 235 -13.85 -40.89 -8.46
CA GLU A 235 -13.19 -41.51 -7.30
C GLU A 235 -12.78 -40.47 -6.26
N TRP A 236 -13.10 -40.70 -4.98
CA TRP A 236 -12.68 -39.83 -3.88
C TRP A 236 -11.16 -39.68 -3.87
N CYS A 237 -10.70 -38.43 -3.83
CA CYS A 237 -9.28 -38.10 -3.84
C CYS A 237 -9.06 -36.70 -3.27
N GLY A 238 -7.96 -36.53 -2.54
CA GLY A 238 -7.52 -35.21 -2.08
C GLY A 238 -6.79 -34.40 -3.16
N ASP A 239 -6.80 -34.86 -4.42
CA ASP A 239 -6.05 -34.31 -5.56
C ASP A 239 -4.55 -34.15 -5.24
N TYR A 240 -3.83 -33.22 -5.88
CA TYR A 240 -2.41 -32.99 -5.59
C TYR A 240 -2.13 -32.65 -4.11
N PRO A 241 -2.98 -31.92 -3.36
CA PRO A 241 -2.76 -31.70 -1.93
C PRO A 241 -2.79 -33.00 -1.13
N GLY A 242 -3.72 -33.90 -1.43
CA GLY A 242 -3.81 -35.23 -0.82
C GLY A 242 -2.53 -36.04 -1.06
N PHE A 243 -2.03 -36.05 -2.29
CA PHE A 243 -0.75 -36.71 -2.60
C PHE A 243 0.46 -36.06 -1.91
N ALA A 244 0.49 -34.73 -1.77
CA ALA A 244 1.54 -34.03 -1.04
C ALA A 244 1.54 -34.42 0.45
N GLN A 245 0.36 -34.45 1.08
CA GLN A 245 0.19 -34.90 2.46
C GLN A 245 0.69 -36.34 2.65
N VAL A 246 0.33 -37.26 1.75
CA VAL A 246 0.77 -38.67 1.79
C VAL A 246 2.28 -38.79 1.66
N GLU A 247 2.91 -38.05 0.73
CA GLU A 247 4.37 -38.11 0.57
C GLU A 247 5.09 -37.53 1.79
N LEU A 248 4.61 -36.41 2.37
CA LEU A 248 5.20 -35.82 3.58
C LEU A 248 5.08 -36.74 4.81
N GLU A 249 3.92 -37.38 5.02
CA GLU A 249 3.75 -38.34 6.13
C GLU A 249 4.61 -39.61 5.97
N LYS A 250 4.97 -39.95 4.73
CA LYS A 250 5.92 -41.03 4.43
C LYS A 250 7.37 -40.61 4.68
N LEU A 251 7.75 -39.39 4.31
CA LEU A 251 9.09 -38.83 4.53
C LEU A 251 9.37 -38.60 6.02
N TYR A 252 8.35 -38.22 6.78
CA TYR A 252 8.46 -37.94 8.22
C TYR A 252 7.48 -38.81 9.04
N PRO A 253 7.83 -40.09 9.29
CA PRO A 253 6.98 -41.00 10.06
C PRO A 253 6.64 -40.45 11.45
N GLY A 254 5.35 -40.45 11.78
CA GLY A 254 4.83 -39.93 13.05
C GLY A 254 4.37 -38.47 13.00
N ALA A 255 4.74 -37.72 11.96
CA ALA A 255 4.19 -36.40 11.71
C ALA A 255 2.81 -36.49 11.04
N THR A 256 1.95 -35.51 11.30
CA THR A 256 0.72 -35.27 10.52
C THR A 256 0.94 -34.08 9.59
N ALA A 257 0.66 -34.25 8.30
CA ALA A 257 0.83 -33.18 7.31
C ALA A 257 -0.53 -32.51 7.03
N LEU A 258 -0.68 -31.23 7.34
CA LEU A 258 -1.91 -30.45 7.19
C LEU A 258 -1.74 -29.48 6.00
N PHE A 259 -2.55 -29.64 4.97
CA PHE A 259 -2.55 -28.72 3.84
C PHE A 259 -3.63 -27.64 4.04
N PHE A 260 -3.25 -26.37 3.89
CA PHE A 260 -4.22 -25.29 3.74
C PHE A 260 -4.18 -24.69 2.33
N GLN A 261 -5.33 -24.26 1.85
CA GLN A 261 -5.46 -23.68 0.53
C GLN A 261 -5.15 -22.18 0.56
N GLY A 262 -4.22 -21.74 -0.29
CA GLY A 262 -3.91 -20.32 -0.48
C GLY A 262 -4.95 -19.59 -1.33
N ALA A 263 -4.76 -18.29 -1.61
CA ALA A 263 -5.64 -17.53 -2.52
C ALA A 263 -5.42 -17.92 -4.00
N GLY A 264 -5.82 -19.15 -4.36
CA GLY A 264 -5.52 -19.77 -5.66
C GLY A 264 -6.70 -19.90 -6.62
N ALA A 265 -7.77 -19.12 -6.46
CA ALA A 265 -9.01 -19.33 -7.21
C ALA A 265 -8.84 -19.26 -8.73
N ASP A 266 -7.98 -18.37 -9.21
CA ASP A 266 -7.62 -18.18 -10.61
C ASP A 266 -6.32 -18.91 -11.02
N GLN A 267 -5.80 -19.81 -10.19
CA GLN A 267 -4.55 -20.53 -10.40
C GLN A 267 -4.80 -22.02 -10.63
N ASN A 268 -4.54 -22.56 -11.82
CA ASN A 268 -4.67 -24.00 -12.05
C ASN A 268 -3.30 -24.69 -12.14
N PRO A 269 -3.18 -25.96 -11.73
CA PRO A 269 -2.03 -26.79 -12.09
C PRO A 269 -2.19 -27.16 -13.56
N LEU A 270 -1.19 -26.96 -14.41
CA LEU A 270 -1.30 -27.28 -15.84
C LEU A 270 -0.05 -28.03 -16.31
N PRO A 271 -0.16 -29.15 -17.08
CA PRO A 271 -1.38 -29.82 -17.57
C PRO A 271 -2.19 -30.61 -16.51
N ARG A 272 -3.37 -31.13 -16.87
CA ARG A 272 -4.31 -31.85 -15.97
C ARG A 272 -4.84 -33.16 -16.58
N ARG A 273 -5.79 -33.79 -15.87
CA ARG A 273 -6.61 -34.96 -16.28
C ARG A 273 -5.96 -36.33 -16.13
N SER A 274 -4.96 -36.49 -15.25
CA SER A 274 -4.43 -37.82 -14.93
C SER A 274 -3.94 -37.97 -13.50
N VAL A 275 -4.10 -39.16 -12.93
CA VAL A 275 -3.57 -39.52 -11.59
C VAL A 275 -2.05 -39.39 -11.51
N PRO A 276 -1.24 -39.76 -12.52
CA PRO A 276 0.19 -39.49 -12.52
C PRO A 276 0.55 -38.02 -12.36
N LEU A 277 -0.19 -37.09 -13.01
CA LEU A 277 0.02 -35.65 -12.84
C LEU A 277 -0.29 -35.20 -11.41
N ALA A 278 -1.41 -35.66 -10.83
CA ALA A 278 -1.75 -35.31 -9.45
C ALA A 278 -0.68 -35.78 -8.45
N LYS A 279 -0.14 -37.00 -8.67
CA LYS A 279 1.01 -37.52 -7.91
C LYS A 279 2.28 -36.71 -8.14
N GLN A 280 2.55 -36.28 -9.37
CA GLN A 280 3.71 -35.45 -9.71
C GLN A 280 3.66 -34.10 -8.97
N TYR A 281 2.55 -33.37 -9.08
CA TYR A 281 2.39 -32.09 -8.39
C TYR A 281 2.42 -32.24 -6.87
N GLY A 282 1.82 -33.31 -6.34
CA GLY A 282 1.91 -33.63 -4.92
C GLY A 282 3.35 -33.82 -4.44
N LYS A 283 4.17 -34.53 -5.23
CA LYS A 283 5.61 -34.71 -4.94
C LYS A 283 6.41 -33.43 -5.12
N GLU A 284 6.11 -32.61 -6.12
CA GLU A 284 6.77 -31.32 -6.31
C GLU A 284 6.52 -30.39 -5.13
N LEU A 285 5.27 -30.33 -4.63
CA LEU A 285 4.93 -29.57 -3.44
C LEU A 285 5.60 -30.15 -2.18
N ALA A 286 5.57 -31.47 -2.01
CA ALA A 286 6.25 -32.13 -0.88
C ALA A 286 7.76 -31.85 -0.87
N ALA A 287 8.41 -31.88 -2.03
CA ALA A 287 9.84 -31.56 -2.16
C ALA A 287 10.14 -30.08 -1.79
N ALA A 288 9.24 -29.15 -2.15
CA ALA A 288 9.37 -27.76 -1.74
C ALA A 288 9.28 -27.58 -0.21
N VAL A 289 8.43 -28.37 0.46
CA VAL A 289 8.29 -28.40 1.92
C VAL A 289 9.50 -29.07 2.57
N GLU A 290 9.94 -30.23 2.08
CA GLU A 290 11.13 -30.96 2.56
C GLU A 290 12.38 -30.06 2.56
N ARG A 291 12.63 -29.36 1.44
CA ARG A 291 13.72 -28.38 1.35
C ARG A 291 13.65 -27.33 2.46
N VAL A 292 12.47 -26.80 2.77
CA VAL A 292 12.30 -25.79 3.82
C VAL A 292 12.59 -26.36 5.20
N ILE A 293 12.15 -27.60 5.47
CA ILE A 293 12.36 -28.29 6.74
C ILE A 293 13.85 -28.55 7.00
N ASP A 294 14.61 -28.89 5.95
CA ASP A 294 16.04 -29.22 6.02
C ASP A 294 16.95 -27.98 6.10
N GLU A 295 16.41 -26.79 5.85
CA GLU A 295 17.14 -25.53 5.99
C GLU A 295 16.84 -24.86 7.35
N PRO A 296 17.66 -23.89 7.80
CA PRO A 296 17.35 -23.10 8.99
C PRO A 296 15.97 -22.42 8.87
N MET A 297 15.12 -22.63 9.88
CA MET A 297 13.80 -22.00 10.00
C MET A 297 13.77 -21.05 11.20
N ARG A 298 12.89 -20.05 11.14
CA ARG A 298 12.71 -19.10 12.25
C ARG A 298 11.87 -19.75 13.35
N GLU A 299 12.46 -19.93 14.53
CA GLU A 299 11.72 -20.36 15.75
C GLU A 299 10.77 -19.24 16.20
N LEU A 300 9.52 -19.59 16.49
CA LEU A 300 8.47 -18.66 16.88
C LEU A 300 8.33 -18.57 18.39
N GLN A 301 8.33 -17.36 18.92
CA GLN A 301 8.10 -17.12 20.34
C GLN A 301 6.69 -17.56 20.76
N PRO A 302 6.50 -18.10 22.00
CA PRO A 302 5.23 -18.59 22.51
C PRO A 302 4.27 -17.47 22.91
N ARG A 303 3.86 -16.69 21.90
CA ARG A 303 2.90 -15.60 22.00
C ARG A 303 1.87 -15.74 20.89
N LEU A 304 0.61 -15.64 21.27
CA LEU A 304 -0.51 -15.69 20.35
C LEU A 304 -1.34 -14.41 20.44
N ALA A 305 -1.83 -13.94 19.30
CA ALA A 305 -2.88 -12.94 19.22
C ALA A 305 -3.83 -13.31 18.07
N VAL A 306 -5.12 -13.07 18.27
CA VAL A 306 -6.17 -13.40 17.29
C VAL A 306 -7.13 -12.22 17.14
N ALA A 307 -7.65 -12.02 15.94
CA ALA A 307 -8.70 -11.07 15.64
C ALA A 307 -9.59 -11.61 14.52
N TYR A 308 -10.87 -11.24 14.53
CA TYR A 308 -11.88 -11.70 13.59
C TYR A 308 -12.96 -10.66 13.42
N SER A 309 -13.55 -10.61 12.23
CA SER A 309 -14.78 -9.90 11.97
C SER A 309 -15.60 -10.59 10.87
N GLU A 310 -16.89 -10.29 10.85
CA GLU A 310 -17.76 -10.53 9.69
C GLU A 310 -18.15 -9.17 9.13
N ILE A 311 -17.72 -8.88 7.91
CA ILE A 311 -18.03 -7.65 7.19
C ILE A 311 -19.13 -7.90 6.16
N GLU A 312 -20.04 -6.94 5.99
CA GLU A 312 -21.06 -7.05 4.95
C GLU A 312 -20.46 -6.69 3.59
N LEU A 313 -20.42 -7.66 2.66
CA LEU A 313 -20.05 -7.43 1.28
C LEU A 313 -21.31 -7.20 0.44
N GLU A 314 -21.42 -6.01 -0.15
CA GLU A 314 -22.56 -5.67 -0.99
C GLU A 314 -22.52 -6.43 -2.32
N LEU A 315 -23.70 -6.84 -2.78
CA LEU A 315 -23.91 -7.39 -4.10
C LEU A 315 -24.27 -6.27 -5.09
N ALA A 316 -24.02 -6.50 -6.38
CA ALA A 316 -24.53 -5.66 -7.45
C ALA A 316 -26.07 -5.60 -7.41
N PRO A 317 -26.73 -4.72 -8.18
CA PRO A 317 -28.20 -4.70 -8.23
C PRO A 317 -28.78 -6.09 -8.51
N VAL A 318 -29.72 -6.52 -7.68
CA VAL A 318 -30.39 -7.82 -7.82
C VAL A 318 -31.33 -7.80 -9.03
N PRO A 319 -31.50 -8.94 -9.74
CA PRO A 319 -32.41 -9.03 -10.87
C PRO A 319 -33.85 -8.71 -10.48
N THR A 320 -34.55 -7.98 -11.35
CA THR A 320 -35.98 -7.73 -11.27
C THR A 320 -36.78 -9.01 -11.58
N GLU A 321 -38.04 -9.06 -11.15
CA GLU A 321 -38.95 -10.15 -11.51
C GLU A 321 -38.99 -10.39 -13.03
N LYS A 322 -38.98 -9.31 -13.82
CA LYS A 322 -38.98 -9.39 -15.28
C LYS A 322 -37.72 -10.08 -15.81
N GLU A 323 -36.54 -9.68 -15.33
CA GLU A 323 -35.26 -10.28 -15.73
C GLU A 323 -35.20 -11.76 -15.30
N LEU A 324 -35.67 -12.11 -14.10
CA LEU A 324 -35.74 -13.50 -13.64
C LEU A 324 -36.65 -14.37 -14.54
N ARG A 325 -37.78 -13.83 -15.00
CA ARG A 325 -38.66 -14.51 -15.98
C ARG A 325 -37.97 -14.71 -17.33
N GLU A 326 -37.11 -13.80 -17.74
CA GLU A 326 -36.31 -13.92 -18.97
C GLU A 326 -35.21 -14.97 -18.77
N TYR A 327 -34.46 -14.91 -17.67
CA TYR A 327 -33.45 -15.91 -17.30
C TYR A 327 -34.03 -17.33 -17.21
N ALA A 328 -35.21 -17.51 -16.60
CA ALA A 328 -35.87 -18.82 -16.52
C ALA A 328 -36.26 -19.40 -17.91
N LYS A 329 -36.41 -18.54 -18.93
CA LYS A 329 -36.67 -18.96 -20.31
C LYS A 329 -35.40 -19.25 -21.10
N GLU A 330 -34.36 -18.44 -20.93
CA GLU A 330 -33.17 -18.44 -21.77
C GLU A 330 -32.03 -19.32 -21.23
N LEU A 331 -31.86 -19.37 -19.91
CA LEU A 331 -30.79 -20.14 -19.29
C LEU A 331 -31.09 -21.65 -19.33
N THR A 332 -30.03 -22.44 -19.14
CA THR A 332 -30.12 -23.91 -19.14
C THR A 332 -29.40 -24.49 -17.92
N GLY A 333 -29.52 -25.81 -17.71
CA GLY A 333 -28.82 -26.50 -16.63
C GLY A 333 -29.15 -25.95 -15.24
N TYR A 334 -28.12 -25.79 -14.40
CA TYR A 334 -28.27 -25.29 -13.04
C TYR A 334 -28.65 -23.82 -12.98
N GLU A 335 -28.21 -23.01 -13.95
CA GLU A 335 -28.52 -21.58 -13.99
C GLU A 335 -30.02 -21.35 -14.22
N LYS A 336 -30.67 -22.21 -15.01
CA LYS A 336 -32.13 -22.17 -15.14
C LYS A 336 -32.83 -22.46 -13.81
N ARG A 337 -32.39 -23.50 -13.10
CA ARG A 337 -32.98 -23.88 -11.79
C ARG A 337 -32.81 -22.77 -10.75
N TRP A 338 -31.63 -22.14 -10.74
CA TRP A 338 -31.38 -20.95 -9.94
C TRP A 338 -32.36 -19.83 -10.29
N ALA A 339 -32.53 -19.50 -11.58
CA ALA A 339 -33.42 -18.43 -12.03
C ALA A 339 -34.89 -18.70 -11.67
N GLU A 340 -35.35 -19.94 -11.85
CA GLU A 340 -36.70 -20.38 -11.46
C GLU A 340 -36.92 -20.28 -9.94
N SER A 341 -35.92 -20.66 -9.14
CA SER A 341 -36.00 -20.57 -7.67
C SER A 341 -35.98 -19.12 -7.17
N ALA A 342 -35.11 -18.27 -7.75
CA ALA A 342 -35.07 -16.85 -7.46
C ALA A 342 -36.39 -16.16 -7.86
N LEU A 343 -36.96 -16.52 -9.02
CA LEU A 343 -38.26 -16.02 -9.46
C LEU A 343 -39.37 -16.42 -8.49
N ALA A 344 -39.44 -17.70 -8.09
CA ALA A 344 -40.43 -18.18 -7.15
C ALA A 344 -40.35 -17.46 -5.78
N THR A 345 -39.14 -17.10 -5.36
CA THR A 345 -38.92 -16.33 -4.12
C THR A 345 -39.54 -14.93 -4.23
N VAL A 346 -39.31 -14.24 -5.36
CA VAL A 346 -39.85 -12.90 -5.62
C VAL A 346 -41.37 -12.93 -5.81
N GLU A 347 -41.90 -13.90 -6.57
CA GLU A 347 -43.36 -14.08 -6.76
C GLU A 347 -44.08 -14.42 -5.45
N GLY A 348 -43.40 -15.11 -4.52
CA GLY A 348 -43.89 -15.40 -3.18
C GLY A 348 -43.86 -14.20 -2.22
N GLY A 349 -43.40 -13.03 -2.66
CA GLY A 349 -43.28 -11.83 -1.83
C GLY A 349 -42.00 -11.76 -0.99
N GLY A 350 -41.03 -12.65 -1.24
CA GLY A 350 -39.70 -12.60 -0.63
C GLY A 350 -38.77 -11.63 -1.34
N SER A 351 -37.63 -11.32 -0.70
CA SER A 351 -36.57 -10.48 -1.25
C SER A 351 -35.29 -11.28 -1.45
N LEU A 352 -34.58 -11.02 -2.54
CA LEU A 352 -33.23 -11.56 -2.78
C LEU A 352 -32.19 -10.82 -1.90
N PRO A 353 -31.15 -11.50 -1.43
CA PRO A 353 -30.11 -10.85 -0.62
C PRO A 353 -29.38 -9.79 -1.43
N THR A 354 -29.06 -8.67 -0.79
CA THR A 354 -28.31 -7.54 -1.39
C THR A 354 -26.90 -7.40 -0.83
N ALA A 355 -26.55 -8.20 0.17
CA ALA A 355 -25.23 -8.28 0.77
C ALA A 355 -25.01 -9.68 1.36
N TYR A 356 -23.76 -9.99 1.72
CA TYR A 356 -23.39 -11.25 2.34
C TYR A 356 -22.35 -11.02 3.47
N PRO A 357 -22.52 -11.64 4.66
CA PRO A 357 -21.56 -11.54 5.75
C PRO A 357 -20.30 -12.37 5.46
N TYR A 358 -19.17 -11.70 5.32
CA TYR A 358 -17.90 -12.29 4.90
C TYR A 358 -16.91 -12.38 6.06
N PRO A 359 -16.37 -13.58 6.37
CA PRO A 359 -15.45 -13.77 7.48
C PRO A 359 -14.03 -13.31 7.12
N VAL A 360 -13.45 -12.45 7.98
CA VAL A 360 -12.05 -12.03 7.94
C VAL A 360 -11.40 -12.39 9.26
N GLN A 361 -10.25 -13.06 9.24
CA GLN A 361 -9.57 -13.51 10.45
C GLN A 361 -8.07 -13.32 10.32
N VAL A 362 -7.43 -12.84 11.39
CA VAL A 362 -5.97 -12.69 11.46
C VAL A 362 -5.45 -13.32 12.74
N TRP A 363 -4.48 -14.21 12.61
CA TRP A 363 -3.70 -14.74 13.74
C TRP A 363 -2.27 -14.24 13.66
N ARG A 364 -1.66 -14.06 14.83
CA ARG A 364 -0.21 -13.88 14.97
C ARG A 364 0.36 -14.94 15.90
N LEU A 365 1.18 -15.83 15.34
CA LEU A 365 1.91 -16.88 16.06
C LEU A 365 3.37 -16.44 16.23
N GLY A 366 3.75 -15.94 17.40
CA GLY A 366 5.03 -15.23 17.58
C GLY A 366 5.10 -14.02 16.65
N ASP A 367 5.96 -14.10 15.63
CA ASP A 367 6.09 -13.08 14.58
C ASP A 367 5.51 -13.52 13.22
N GLN A 368 4.86 -14.70 13.15
CA GLN A 368 4.21 -15.18 11.94
C GLN A 368 2.75 -14.72 11.89
N ALA A 369 2.43 -13.84 10.95
CA ALA A 369 1.06 -13.46 10.66
C ALA A 369 0.40 -14.46 9.69
N ILE A 370 -0.86 -14.79 9.96
CA ILE A 370 -1.72 -15.65 9.15
C ILE A 370 -3.02 -14.90 8.91
N VAL A 371 -3.34 -14.63 7.64
CA VAL A 371 -4.61 -14.02 7.22
C VAL A 371 -5.48 -15.13 6.64
N SER A 372 -6.68 -15.30 7.19
CA SER A 372 -7.66 -16.28 6.71
C SER A 372 -8.90 -15.56 6.19
N LEU A 373 -9.28 -15.90 4.96
CA LEU A 373 -10.33 -15.24 4.19
C LEU A 373 -11.34 -16.28 3.68
N GLY A 374 -12.63 -15.94 3.73
CA GLY A 374 -13.69 -16.74 3.14
C GLY A 374 -13.70 -16.74 1.60
N GLY A 375 -14.43 -17.67 1.01
CA GLY A 375 -14.62 -17.77 -0.44
C GLY A 375 -13.42 -18.29 -1.22
N GLU A 376 -13.60 -18.42 -2.53
CA GLU A 376 -12.51 -18.71 -3.46
C GLU A 376 -11.76 -17.41 -3.78
N VAL A 377 -10.78 -17.07 -2.95
CA VAL A 377 -10.03 -15.82 -3.07
C VAL A 377 -9.07 -15.86 -4.25
N LEU A 378 -9.13 -14.84 -5.11
CA LEU A 378 -8.22 -14.67 -6.24
C LEU A 378 -6.80 -14.26 -5.78
N ILE A 379 -5.80 -14.59 -6.60
CA ILE A 379 -4.37 -14.40 -6.26
C ILE A 379 -3.98 -12.94 -5.98
N SER A 380 -4.72 -11.98 -6.55
CA SER A 380 -4.49 -10.55 -6.37
C SER A 380 -4.51 -10.15 -4.89
N TYR A 381 -5.37 -10.76 -4.07
CA TYR A 381 -5.40 -10.51 -2.63
C TYR A 381 -4.14 -10.99 -1.93
N ALA A 382 -3.63 -12.19 -2.26
CA ALA A 382 -2.39 -12.67 -1.66
C ALA A 382 -1.20 -11.77 -2.03
N THR A 383 -1.09 -11.37 -3.31
CA THR A 383 -0.08 -10.41 -3.75
C THR A 383 -0.23 -9.09 -2.99
N ARG A 384 -1.44 -8.52 -2.92
CA ARG A 384 -1.69 -7.22 -2.30
C ARG A 384 -1.58 -7.24 -0.77
N LEU A 385 -1.83 -8.36 -0.12
CA LEU A 385 -1.59 -8.50 1.32
C LEU A 385 -0.10 -8.64 1.63
N LYS A 386 0.69 -9.33 0.80
CA LYS A 386 2.15 -9.43 0.97
C LYS A 386 2.88 -8.12 0.70
N GLU A 387 2.56 -7.46 -0.41
CA GLU A 387 1.99 -6.11 -0.35
C GLU A 387 2.17 -5.25 0.90
N LEU A 388 1.15 -5.34 1.74
CA LEU A 388 0.85 -4.43 2.84
C LEU A 388 1.41 -4.92 4.18
N LEU A 389 1.59 -6.24 4.34
CA LEU A 389 1.88 -6.91 5.61
C LEU A 389 3.19 -7.70 5.61
N GLY A 390 3.89 -7.81 4.47
CA GLY A 390 5.19 -8.46 4.32
C GLY A 390 5.11 -9.78 3.53
N GLU A 391 6.20 -10.15 2.86
CA GLU A 391 6.26 -11.34 1.98
C GLU A 391 6.17 -12.67 2.74
N ASP A 392 6.42 -12.65 4.05
CA ASP A 392 6.46 -13.84 4.91
C ASP A 392 5.06 -14.24 5.43
N ILE A 393 4.02 -13.41 5.28
CA ILE A 393 2.69 -13.74 5.80
C ILE A 393 2.14 -14.99 5.12
N PHE A 394 1.27 -15.70 5.83
CA PHE A 394 0.51 -16.81 5.26
C PHE A 394 -0.88 -16.30 4.91
N VAL A 395 -1.32 -16.54 3.68
CA VAL A 395 -2.67 -16.17 3.23
C VAL A 395 -3.45 -17.44 2.95
N MET A 396 -4.47 -17.71 3.75
CA MET A 396 -5.39 -18.83 3.61
C MET A 396 -6.68 -18.32 2.97
N GLY A 397 -6.98 -18.77 1.75
CA GLY A 397 -8.33 -18.63 1.19
C GLY A 397 -9.22 -19.78 1.67
N TYR A 398 -10.46 -19.86 1.19
CA TYR A 398 -11.34 -21.01 1.44
C TYR A 398 -11.56 -21.32 2.93
N SER A 399 -11.49 -20.27 3.76
CA SER A 399 -11.52 -20.39 5.22
C SER A 399 -12.86 -19.97 5.80
N ASN A 400 -13.37 -20.76 6.74
CA ASN A 400 -14.58 -20.53 7.54
C ASN A 400 -15.91 -20.52 6.77
N ASP A 401 -15.95 -20.06 5.52
CA ASP A 401 -17.12 -20.06 4.66
C ASP A 401 -16.66 -19.94 3.20
N VAL A 402 -17.29 -20.65 2.26
CA VAL A 402 -16.97 -20.57 0.83
C VAL A 402 -18.24 -20.31 0.04
N MET A 403 -18.54 -19.02 -0.14
CA MET A 403 -19.81 -18.54 -0.68
C MET A 403 -19.78 -18.16 -2.16
N ALA A 404 -18.60 -17.90 -2.71
CA ALA A 404 -18.35 -17.60 -4.12
C ALA A 404 -16.84 -17.33 -4.33
N TYR A 405 -16.46 -17.08 -5.58
CA TYR A 405 -15.22 -16.39 -5.93
C TYR A 405 -15.17 -14.98 -5.35
N ILE A 406 -13.99 -14.58 -4.85
CA ILE A 406 -13.72 -13.24 -4.29
C ILE A 406 -12.68 -12.53 -5.17
N PRO A 407 -13.12 -11.71 -6.13
CA PRO A 407 -12.26 -11.02 -7.09
C PRO A 407 -11.76 -9.66 -6.60
N SER A 408 -10.63 -9.20 -7.13
CA SER A 408 -10.24 -7.79 -7.02
C SER A 408 -11.16 -6.90 -7.85
N ASP A 409 -11.15 -5.60 -7.58
CA ASP A 409 -11.92 -4.63 -8.36
C ASP A 409 -11.46 -4.59 -9.83
N GLU A 410 -10.16 -4.82 -10.09
CA GLU A 410 -9.63 -4.96 -11.44
C GLU A 410 -10.22 -6.18 -12.18
N GLU A 411 -10.33 -7.32 -11.51
CA GLU A 411 -10.87 -8.54 -12.13
C GLU A 411 -12.39 -8.48 -12.31
N LEU A 412 -13.10 -7.77 -11.41
CA LEU A 412 -14.52 -7.45 -11.60
C LEU A 412 -14.77 -6.74 -12.94
N LEU A 413 -13.92 -5.77 -13.30
CA LEU A 413 -14.04 -5.03 -14.56
C LEU A 413 -13.81 -5.91 -15.80
N LYS A 414 -12.97 -6.94 -15.68
CA LYS A 414 -12.66 -7.87 -16.79
C LYS A 414 -13.77 -8.91 -17.01
N GLY A 415 -14.61 -9.16 -16.01
CA GLY A 415 -15.65 -10.18 -16.07
C GLY A 415 -15.11 -11.60 -16.18
N GLY A 416 -15.83 -12.48 -16.87
CA GLY A 416 -15.48 -13.89 -17.03
C GLY A 416 -16.17 -14.81 -16.00
N TYR A 417 -15.80 -16.09 -16.01
CA TYR A 417 -16.48 -17.14 -15.25
C TYR A 417 -16.53 -16.86 -13.74
N GLU A 418 -15.37 -16.52 -13.15
CA GLU A 418 -15.23 -16.23 -11.71
C GLU A 418 -16.07 -15.02 -11.26
N ILE A 419 -16.49 -14.16 -12.19
CA ILE A 419 -17.12 -12.87 -11.90
C ILE A 419 -18.62 -12.87 -12.20
N ILE A 420 -19.03 -13.50 -13.31
CA ILE A 420 -20.36 -13.29 -13.90
C ILE A 420 -21.32 -14.42 -13.58
N SER A 421 -20.86 -15.67 -13.62
CA SER A 421 -21.74 -16.85 -13.63
C SER A 421 -21.54 -17.81 -12.46
N SER A 422 -20.33 -17.88 -11.87
CA SER A 422 -20.02 -18.85 -10.81
C SER A 422 -20.85 -18.64 -9.54
N GLN A 423 -21.24 -17.40 -9.24
CA GLN A 423 -22.04 -17.00 -8.08
C GLN A 423 -23.39 -17.72 -8.01
N ARG A 424 -23.97 -18.04 -9.18
CA ARG A 424 -25.25 -18.76 -9.27
C ARG A 424 -25.14 -20.20 -8.79
N ALA A 425 -23.95 -20.81 -8.92
CA ALA A 425 -23.70 -22.17 -8.43
C ALA A 425 -23.83 -22.23 -6.89
N TYR A 426 -23.44 -21.15 -6.22
CA TYR A 426 -23.58 -20.94 -4.78
C TYR A 426 -24.94 -20.33 -4.36
N GLY A 427 -25.81 -20.05 -5.33
CA GLY A 427 -27.14 -19.50 -5.09
C GLY A 427 -27.21 -18.00 -4.85
N LEU A 428 -26.13 -17.25 -5.05
CA LEU A 428 -26.17 -15.78 -4.98
C LEU A 428 -26.95 -15.19 -6.17
N PRO A 429 -27.70 -14.09 -5.96
CA PRO A 429 -28.59 -13.54 -6.99
C PRO A 429 -27.87 -12.74 -8.08
N THR A 430 -26.64 -12.30 -7.85
CA THR A 430 -25.89 -11.39 -8.72
C THR A 430 -24.42 -11.35 -8.27
N PRO A 431 -23.48 -10.88 -9.11
CA PRO A 431 -22.08 -10.67 -8.70
C PRO A 431 -21.90 -9.69 -7.54
N TRP A 432 -20.68 -9.66 -6.99
CA TRP A 432 -20.29 -8.65 -6.01
C TRP A 432 -20.32 -7.23 -6.58
N LYS A 433 -20.62 -6.24 -5.73
CA LYS A 433 -20.47 -4.83 -6.07
C LYS A 433 -18.99 -4.44 -6.10
N ALA A 434 -18.61 -3.57 -7.03
CA ALA A 434 -17.28 -2.97 -7.05
C ALA A 434 -16.98 -2.21 -5.74
N GLY A 435 -15.73 -2.27 -5.30
CA GLY A 435 -15.24 -1.74 -4.03
C GLY A 435 -15.02 -2.80 -2.95
N LEU A 436 -15.41 -4.06 -3.18
CA LEU A 436 -15.25 -5.13 -2.17
C LEU A 436 -13.79 -5.36 -1.78
N GLU A 437 -12.86 -5.20 -2.73
CA GLU A 437 -11.43 -5.43 -2.49
C GLU A 437 -10.93 -4.49 -1.40
N LYS A 438 -11.27 -3.21 -1.50
CA LYS A 438 -10.93 -2.22 -0.49
C LYS A 438 -11.52 -2.57 0.87
N VAL A 439 -12.81 -2.96 0.93
CA VAL A 439 -13.48 -3.30 2.20
C VAL A 439 -12.76 -4.45 2.89
N ILE A 440 -12.44 -5.52 2.16
CA ILE A 440 -11.72 -6.68 2.70
C ILE A 440 -10.31 -6.29 3.14
N LEU A 441 -9.55 -5.56 2.31
CA LEU A 441 -8.18 -5.17 2.63
C LEU A 441 -8.13 -4.24 3.86
N ASP A 442 -9.01 -3.24 3.94
CA ASP A 442 -9.09 -2.33 5.09
C ASP A 442 -9.42 -3.08 6.38
N GLU A 443 -10.30 -4.07 6.31
CA GLU A 443 -10.64 -4.89 7.46
C GLU A 443 -9.46 -5.77 7.87
N VAL A 444 -8.78 -6.44 6.93
CA VAL A 444 -7.56 -7.19 7.23
C VAL A 444 -6.50 -6.29 7.88
N MET A 445 -6.33 -5.06 7.40
CA MET A 445 -5.40 -4.10 8.00
C MET A 445 -5.82 -3.70 9.42
N THR A 446 -7.10 -3.53 9.67
CA THR A 446 -7.66 -3.24 10.99
C THR A 446 -7.40 -4.39 11.97
N LEU A 447 -7.72 -5.62 11.58
CA LEU A 447 -7.47 -6.81 12.39
C LEU A 447 -5.96 -7.07 12.58
N SER A 448 -5.13 -6.81 11.56
CA SER A 448 -3.68 -6.95 11.66
C SER A 448 -3.09 -5.99 12.70
N LYS A 449 -3.54 -4.73 12.71
CA LYS A 449 -3.19 -3.77 13.78
C LYS A 449 -3.62 -4.26 15.17
N GLN A 450 -4.83 -4.83 15.31
CA GLN A 450 -5.32 -5.36 16.58
C GLN A 450 -4.44 -6.49 17.14
N VAL A 451 -3.96 -7.39 16.28
CA VAL A 451 -3.02 -8.45 16.69
C VAL A 451 -1.57 -7.96 16.83
N GLY A 452 -1.31 -6.69 16.56
CA GLY A 452 0.01 -6.06 16.66
C GLY A 452 0.93 -6.30 15.46
N HIS A 453 0.39 -6.64 14.29
CA HIS A 453 1.10 -6.80 13.02
C HIS A 453 0.72 -5.64 12.08
N ASP A 454 1.47 -4.53 12.10
CA ASP A 454 1.13 -3.34 11.31
C ASP A 454 1.93 -3.24 9.98
N THR A 455 1.54 -2.29 9.12
CA THR A 455 2.25 -2.01 7.85
C THR A 455 3.69 -1.56 8.07
N TYR A 456 4.05 -1.09 9.26
CA TYR A 456 5.41 -0.66 9.51
C TYR A 456 6.37 -1.85 9.47
N HIS A 457 5.99 -3.00 10.03
CA HIS A 457 6.80 -4.22 9.91
C HIS A 457 6.91 -4.68 8.45
N ALA A 458 5.86 -4.52 7.64
CA ALA A 458 5.92 -4.80 6.20
C ALA A 458 6.82 -3.84 5.42
N VAL A 459 6.77 -2.54 5.74
CA VAL A 459 7.64 -1.51 5.15
C VAL A 459 9.08 -1.75 5.57
N LYS A 460 9.32 -2.04 6.85
CA LYS A 460 10.65 -2.38 7.39
C LYS A 460 11.19 -3.68 6.78
N ASP A 461 10.41 -4.76 6.74
CA ASP A 461 10.79 -6.03 6.12
C ASP A 461 10.99 -5.90 4.61
N ARG A 462 10.20 -5.06 3.92
CA ARG A 462 10.45 -4.72 2.51
C ARG A 462 11.73 -3.91 2.35
N ILE A 463 11.98 -2.93 3.22
CA ILE A 463 13.21 -2.14 3.22
C ILE A 463 14.43 -3.05 3.46
N GLU A 464 14.31 -4.05 4.33
CA GLU A 464 15.39 -4.95 4.71
C GLU A 464 15.57 -6.15 3.75
N LYS A 465 14.52 -6.58 3.02
CA LYS A 465 14.55 -7.77 2.13
C LYS A 465 14.45 -7.48 0.63
N ARG A 466 14.35 -6.21 0.20
CA ARG A 466 14.28 -5.89 -1.24
C ARG A 466 15.63 -6.20 -1.91
N ASP A 467 15.57 -6.95 -3.01
CA ASP A 467 16.64 -7.10 -4.01
C ASP A 467 16.90 -5.79 -4.80
N TYR A 468 16.52 -4.63 -4.24
CA TYR A 468 16.85 -3.33 -4.77
C TYR A 468 18.20 -2.94 -4.20
N ARG A 469 19.12 -2.61 -5.09
CA ARG A 469 20.36 -1.94 -4.69
C ARG A 469 19.96 -0.51 -4.33
N PRO A 470 19.96 -0.12 -3.05
CA PRO A 470 19.75 1.29 -2.72
C PRO A 470 20.73 2.10 -3.55
N ILE A 471 20.29 3.24 -4.10
CA ILE A 471 21.17 4.11 -4.89
C ILE A 471 21.97 5.08 -4.02
N CYS A 472 21.64 5.16 -2.73
CA CYS A 472 22.41 5.89 -1.74
C CYS A 472 22.25 5.31 -0.33
N GLU A 473 23.25 5.57 0.50
CA GLU A 473 23.10 5.57 1.95
C GLU A 473 22.51 6.91 2.43
N VAL A 474 21.64 6.86 3.43
CA VAL A 474 20.97 8.04 3.98
C VAL A 474 21.42 8.27 5.42
N LYS A 475 21.96 9.46 5.70
CA LYS A 475 22.26 9.92 7.05
C LYS A 475 21.30 11.04 7.44
N ARG A 476 20.49 10.82 8.47
CA ARG A 476 19.60 11.83 9.06
C ARG A 476 20.23 12.44 10.31
N GLU A 477 20.23 13.76 10.39
CA GLU A 477 20.76 14.54 11.52
C GLU A 477 19.73 15.58 11.95
N LEU A 478 19.49 15.72 13.25
CA LEU A 478 18.67 16.81 13.78
C LEU A 478 19.36 18.13 13.43
N TYR A 479 18.68 18.97 12.64
CA TYR A 479 19.23 20.25 12.20
C TYR A 479 18.75 21.38 13.11
N LEU A 480 17.44 21.45 13.35
CA LEU A 480 16.82 22.41 14.27
C LEU A 480 15.71 21.74 15.05
N LYS A 481 15.85 21.77 16.38
CA LYS A 481 14.76 21.40 17.26
C LYS A 481 13.66 22.48 17.22
N TYR A 482 12.40 22.06 17.30
CA TYR A 482 11.31 23.01 17.48
C TYR A 482 11.53 23.86 18.74
N PRO A 483 11.28 25.19 18.70
CA PRO A 483 11.55 26.09 19.81
C PRO A 483 10.60 25.89 21.00
N ARG A 484 9.33 25.56 20.72
CA ARG A 484 8.28 25.27 21.72
C ARG A 484 7.13 24.50 21.05
N PRO A 485 6.26 23.83 21.82
CA PRO A 485 5.08 23.18 21.24
C PRO A 485 4.21 24.13 20.40
N GLY A 486 3.65 23.63 19.31
CA GLY A 486 2.85 24.39 18.35
C GLY A 486 3.65 25.27 17.39
N VAL A 487 4.98 25.17 17.36
CA VAL A 487 5.85 26.02 16.52
C VAL A 487 6.94 25.18 15.85
N ALA A 488 6.90 25.09 14.53
CA ALA A 488 7.88 24.35 13.74
C ALA A 488 8.90 25.30 13.11
N PRO A 489 10.20 24.95 13.03
CA PRO A 489 11.14 25.69 12.21
C PRO A 489 10.87 25.40 10.72
N ALA A 490 10.93 26.43 9.88
CA ALA A 490 11.00 26.30 8.43
C ALA A 490 12.40 26.74 7.98
N THR A 491 13.08 25.92 7.18
CA THR A 491 14.46 26.19 6.78
C THR A 491 14.75 25.76 5.35
N ALA A 492 15.52 26.58 4.65
CA ALA A 492 16.01 26.27 3.31
C ALA A 492 17.50 26.56 3.22
N MET A 493 18.19 25.74 2.43
CA MET A 493 19.61 25.88 2.11
C MET A 493 19.78 25.96 0.59
N ALA A 494 20.62 26.88 0.12
CA ALA A 494 20.91 27.04 -1.30
C ALA A 494 22.34 27.53 -1.51
N TYR A 495 22.89 27.30 -2.70
CA TYR A 495 24.09 27.98 -3.16
C TYR A 495 23.74 29.37 -3.69
N LEU A 496 24.58 30.34 -3.34
CA LEU A 496 24.69 31.61 -4.04
C LEU A 496 25.70 31.41 -5.18
N GLY A 497 25.19 31.55 -6.39
CA GLY A 497 26.01 31.59 -7.58
C GLY A 497 26.81 30.33 -7.86
N LEU A 498 27.96 30.44 -8.53
CA LEU A 498 28.80 29.31 -8.95
C LEU A 498 29.90 28.94 -7.94
N GLY A 499 30.19 29.81 -6.98
CA GLY A 499 31.28 29.65 -6.01
C GLY A 499 31.01 28.67 -4.85
N MET A 500 31.48 29.01 -3.66
CA MET A 500 31.26 28.21 -2.44
C MET A 500 30.28 28.89 -1.47
N ALA A 501 29.70 30.02 -1.91
CA ALA A 501 28.82 30.80 -1.07
C ALA A 501 27.47 30.08 -0.92
N ARG A 502 26.96 30.01 0.30
CA ARG A 502 25.64 29.45 0.61
C ARG A 502 24.78 30.48 1.29
N GLU A 503 23.49 30.42 1.05
CA GLU A 503 22.49 31.14 1.83
C GLU A 503 21.67 30.13 2.64
N GLU A 504 21.50 30.41 3.93
CA GLU A 504 20.51 29.75 4.76
C GLU A 504 19.38 30.74 5.03
N THR A 505 18.15 30.33 4.71
CA THR A 505 16.95 31.06 5.11
C THR A 505 16.21 30.28 6.20
N ARG A 506 15.73 30.98 7.22
CA ARG A 506 15.03 30.39 8.37
C ARG A 506 13.84 31.23 8.80
N GLY A 507 12.76 30.57 9.21
CA GLY A 507 11.63 31.17 9.90
C GLY A 507 10.88 30.12 10.73
N TYR A 508 9.63 30.40 11.08
CA TYR A 508 8.78 29.48 11.84
C TYR A 508 7.36 29.40 11.29
N GLU A 509 6.70 28.27 11.50
CA GLU A 509 5.29 28.02 11.15
C GLU A 509 4.51 27.58 12.39
N GLN A 510 3.27 28.06 12.51
CA GLN A 510 2.43 27.87 13.72
C GLN A 510 0.94 27.64 13.41
N ILE A 511 0.43 28.22 12.33
CA ILE A 511 -1.01 28.22 12.00
C ILE A 511 -1.26 27.64 10.60
N SER A 512 -0.40 27.96 9.65
CA SER A 512 -0.48 27.51 8.25
C SER A 512 0.93 27.40 7.65
N ASP A 513 1.02 27.04 6.38
CA ASP A 513 2.24 27.04 5.55
C ASP A 513 2.84 28.46 5.34
N TRP A 514 2.41 29.45 6.13
CA TRP A 514 2.93 30.80 6.16
C TRP A 514 4.09 30.92 7.15
N VAL A 515 5.26 31.29 6.63
CA VAL A 515 6.47 31.44 7.43
C VAL A 515 6.55 32.83 8.06
N GLU A 516 6.76 32.85 9.37
CA GLU A 516 6.98 34.04 10.19
C GLU A 516 8.45 34.23 10.54
N ASP A 517 8.81 35.47 10.91
CA ASP A 517 10.16 35.87 11.33
C ASP A 517 11.29 35.40 10.40
N THR A 518 11.03 35.46 9.10
CA THR A 518 11.97 35.00 8.09
C THR A 518 13.24 35.86 8.13
N LYS A 519 14.38 35.18 8.21
CA LYS A 519 15.71 35.77 8.23
C LYS A 519 16.63 34.94 7.36
N ARG A 520 17.71 35.55 6.91
CA ARG A 520 18.75 34.90 6.11
C ARG A 520 20.13 35.14 6.68
N ARG A 521 21.08 34.31 6.28
CA ARG A 521 22.51 34.53 6.52
C ARG A 521 23.31 33.86 5.41
N VAL A 522 24.52 34.34 5.18
CA VAL A 522 25.38 33.88 4.09
C VAL A 522 26.66 33.28 4.64
N SER A 523 27.07 32.16 4.07
CA SER A 523 28.40 31.59 4.22
C SER A 523 29.19 31.83 2.94
N LYS A 524 30.49 32.11 3.04
CA LYS A 524 31.40 32.22 1.88
C LYS A 524 32.27 30.99 1.67
N ASP A 525 32.24 30.04 2.61
CA ASP A 525 33.18 28.92 2.72
C ASP A 525 32.47 27.57 2.86
N ASN A 526 31.40 27.39 2.08
CA ASN A 526 30.62 26.16 2.01
C ASN A 526 29.90 25.76 3.32
N GLY A 527 29.44 26.75 4.08
CA GLY A 527 28.70 26.54 5.32
C GLY A 527 29.57 26.32 6.56
N LYS A 528 30.89 26.49 6.47
CA LYS A 528 31.83 26.35 7.60
C LYS A 528 31.73 27.53 8.56
N THR A 529 31.64 28.76 8.03
CA THR A 529 31.35 29.98 8.77
C THR A 529 30.17 30.72 8.17
N TRP A 530 29.44 31.47 9.00
CA TRP A 530 28.22 32.15 8.61
C TRP A 530 28.25 33.61 9.08
N SER A 531 27.68 34.51 8.28
CA SER A 531 27.40 35.88 8.67
C SER A 531 26.37 35.94 9.80
N ASP A 532 26.21 37.14 10.36
CA ASP A 532 25.06 37.45 11.21
C ASP A 532 23.74 37.28 10.43
N TRP A 533 22.67 37.06 11.18
CA TRP A 533 21.33 36.95 10.63
C TRP A 533 20.79 38.32 10.21
N GLU A 534 20.28 38.39 8.99
CA GLU A 534 19.60 39.55 8.42
C GLU A 534 18.09 39.26 8.31
N PRO A 535 17.21 40.08 8.90
CA PRO A 535 15.76 39.89 8.75
C PRO A 535 15.32 40.18 7.30
N LEU A 536 14.47 39.32 6.75
CA LEU A 536 13.78 39.59 5.49
C LEU A 536 12.52 40.41 5.79
N VAL A 537 12.60 41.73 5.57
CA VAL A 537 11.56 42.69 5.97
C VAL A 537 10.29 42.50 5.13
N LYS A 538 9.17 42.21 5.80
CA LYS A 538 7.82 42.32 5.20
C LYS A 538 7.52 43.78 4.92
N ARG A 539 7.17 44.12 3.69
CA ARG A 539 6.81 45.48 3.29
C ARG A 539 5.29 45.63 3.33
N THR A 540 4.81 46.79 3.78
CA THR A 540 3.39 47.14 3.76
C THR A 540 3.18 48.43 2.98
N GLN A 541 2.01 48.55 2.36
CA GLN A 541 1.56 49.77 1.70
C GLN A 541 0.11 50.06 2.09
N GLN A 542 -0.14 51.27 2.56
CA GLN A 542 -1.50 51.76 2.78
C GLN A 542 -2.03 52.43 1.51
N SER A 543 -3.25 52.06 1.11
CA SER A 543 -3.97 52.71 0.02
C SER A 543 -5.43 52.90 0.45
N GLY A 544 -5.79 54.13 0.82
CA GLY A 544 -7.07 54.41 1.48
C GLY A 544 -7.19 53.71 2.84
N ASP A 545 -8.31 53.02 3.07
CA ASP A 545 -8.58 52.23 4.29
C ASP A 545 -7.99 50.81 4.24
N SER A 546 -7.37 50.42 3.11
CA SER A 546 -6.79 49.10 2.90
C SER A 546 -5.29 49.09 3.20
N ILE A 547 -4.82 48.03 3.86
CA ILE A 547 -3.40 47.76 4.07
C ILE A 547 -3.03 46.54 3.23
N PHE A 548 -2.09 46.73 2.30
CA PHE A 548 -1.52 45.65 1.53
C PHE A 548 -0.21 45.20 2.17
N THR A 549 -0.06 43.89 2.38
CA THR A 549 1.18 43.27 2.86
C THR A 549 1.79 42.46 1.73
N GLU A 550 3.07 42.68 1.47
CA GLU A 550 3.80 41.94 0.45
C GLU A 550 4.57 40.77 1.06
N ALA A 551 4.35 39.61 0.46
CA ALA A 551 5.12 38.40 0.66
C ALA A 551 6.04 38.16 -0.53
N ARG A 552 7.30 38.55 -0.38
CA ARG A 552 8.37 38.21 -1.33
C ARG A 552 9.26 37.12 -0.76
N HIS A 553 9.68 36.18 -1.60
CA HIS A 553 10.62 35.10 -1.25
C HIS A 553 10.12 34.15 -0.12
N ILE A 554 8.82 34.17 0.19
CA ILE A 554 8.22 33.39 1.29
C ILE A 554 8.10 31.90 0.93
N ILE A 555 8.08 31.54 -0.36
CA ILE A 555 8.13 30.14 -0.77
C ILE A 555 9.58 29.65 -0.71
N MET A 556 10.06 29.42 0.51
CA MET A 556 11.44 29.04 0.85
C MET A 556 11.93 27.79 0.09
N PHE A 557 10.99 26.94 -0.35
CA PHE A 557 11.29 25.65 -0.94
C PHE A 557 11.26 25.63 -2.49
N GLN A 558 10.61 26.62 -3.14
CA GLN A 558 10.33 26.57 -4.59
C GLN A 558 11.02 27.65 -5.44
N SER A 559 11.16 28.87 -4.92
CA SER A 559 11.52 30.04 -5.74
C SER A 559 12.93 30.59 -5.54
N THR A 560 13.64 30.15 -4.49
CA THR A 560 14.92 30.74 -4.06
C THR A 560 16.09 29.75 -4.04
N SER A 561 15.84 28.45 -4.27
CA SER A 561 16.85 27.40 -4.13
C SER A 561 17.62 27.19 -5.45
N ASN A 562 18.85 27.72 -5.47
CA ASN A 562 19.84 27.59 -6.56
C ASN A 562 19.46 28.34 -7.86
N PRO A 563 19.54 29.69 -7.87
CA PRO A 563 19.28 30.47 -9.09
C PRO A 563 20.21 30.01 -10.23
N PRO A 564 19.68 29.74 -11.44
CA PRO A 564 20.52 29.35 -12.56
C PRO A 564 21.49 30.47 -12.97
N TYR A 565 22.69 30.06 -13.35
CA TYR A 565 23.67 30.93 -13.99
C TYR A 565 23.56 30.78 -15.50
N ASP A 566 23.32 31.88 -16.22
CA ASP A 566 23.40 31.88 -17.68
C ASP A 566 24.82 32.26 -18.12
N PRO A 567 25.57 31.35 -18.76
CA PRO A 567 26.90 31.66 -19.29
C PRO A 567 26.88 32.67 -20.44
N VAL A 568 25.74 32.87 -21.12
CA VAL A 568 25.64 33.84 -22.23
C VAL A 568 25.55 35.27 -21.71
N SER A 569 24.68 35.53 -20.73
CA SER A 569 24.60 36.85 -20.09
C SER A 569 25.71 37.08 -19.06
N GLY A 570 26.29 36.00 -18.51
CA GLY A 570 27.22 36.05 -17.39
C GLY A 570 26.55 36.42 -16.07
N LYS A 571 25.23 36.23 -15.95
CA LYS A 571 24.44 36.65 -14.78
C LYS A 571 23.74 35.47 -14.12
N LEU A 572 23.50 35.58 -12.82
CA LEU A 572 22.51 34.73 -12.16
C LEU A 572 21.12 35.30 -12.36
N ILE A 573 20.15 34.40 -12.51
CA ILE A 573 18.75 34.73 -12.68
C ILE A 573 17.99 34.07 -11.55
N ARG A 574 17.25 34.85 -10.76
CA ARG A 574 16.36 34.32 -9.74
C ARG A 574 14.93 34.65 -10.08
N SER A 575 14.07 33.64 -10.10
CA SER A 575 12.62 33.80 -10.09
C SER A 575 12.16 34.37 -8.75
N VAL A 576 11.28 35.37 -8.78
CA VAL A 576 10.74 36.00 -7.59
C VAL A 576 9.24 35.83 -7.57
N PHE A 577 8.77 35.08 -6.59
CA PHE A 577 7.36 35.01 -6.24
C PHE A 577 6.99 36.22 -5.37
N GLN A 578 6.00 36.98 -5.81
CA GLN A 578 5.43 38.08 -5.05
C GLN A 578 3.94 37.79 -4.83
N ARG A 579 3.54 37.68 -3.56
CA ARG A 579 2.14 37.66 -3.18
C ARG A 579 1.76 38.97 -2.51
N ILE A 580 0.72 39.61 -3.02
CA ILE A 580 0.10 40.79 -2.40
C ILE A 580 -1.12 40.32 -1.62
N VAL A 581 -1.14 40.62 -0.33
CA VAL A 581 -2.20 40.23 0.61
C VAL A 581 -2.94 41.48 1.05
N LEU A 582 -4.26 41.44 1.03
CA LEU A 582 -5.10 42.52 1.58
C LEU A 582 -5.44 42.22 3.05
N ASN A 583 -5.10 43.15 3.95
CA ASN A 583 -5.32 43.08 5.40
C ASN A 583 -4.54 41.93 6.08
N ASP A 584 -5.16 41.22 7.03
CA ASP A 584 -4.50 40.18 7.83
C ASP A 584 -4.17 38.92 6.98
N PRO A 585 -2.91 38.45 6.96
CA PRO A 585 -2.53 37.27 6.18
C PRO A 585 -3.23 35.95 6.54
N GLY A 586 -3.58 35.72 7.81
CA GLY A 586 -4.26 34.50 8.22
C GLY A 586 -5.70 34.45 7.68
N GLU A 587 -6.40 35.57 7.74
CA GLU A 587 -7.77 35.70 7.20
C GLU A 587 -7.76 35.77 5.66
N ALA A 588 -6.79 36.45 5.07
CA ALA A 588 -6.73 36.64 3.62
C ALA A 588 -6.50 35.34 2.84
N LEU A 589 -5.74 34.38 3.40
CA LEU A 589 -5.51 33.08 2.77
C LEU A 589 -6.79 32.24 2.68
N SER A 590 -7.66 32.30 3.69
CA SER A 590 -8.94 31.57 3.69
C SER A 590 -10.01 32.25 2.85
N SER A 591 -10.01 33.58 2.80
CA SER A 591 -10.96 34.40 2.03
C SER A 591 -10.51 34.72 0.60
N ARG A 592 -9.34 34.22 0.16
CA ARG A 592 -8.74 34.48 -1.16
C ARG A 592 -8.55 35.98 -1.45
N ASN A 593 -8.21 36.75 -0.43
CA ASN A 593 -7.86 38.18 -0.55
C ASN A 593 -6.36 38.35 -0.80
N PHE A 594 -5.84 37.61 -1.79
CA PHE A 594 -4.44 37.68 -2.21
C PHE A 594 -4.26 37.43 -3.71
N TRP A 595 -3.18 37.99 -4.25
CA TRP A 595 -2.81 37.93 -5.67
C TRP A 595 -1.34 37.58 -5.84
N ASP A 596 -1.06 36.65 -6.75
CA ASP A 596 0.26 36.07 -6.96
C ASP A 596 0.84 36.54 -8.30
N HIS A 597 2.08 37.03 -8.30
CA HIS A 597 2.76 37.51 -9.50
C HIS A 597 4.20 37.01 -9.57
N GLY A 598 4.68 36.85 -10.81
CA GLY A 598 6.03 36.37 -11.12
C GLY A 598 6.93 37.48 -11.61
N PHE A 599 8.14 37.54 -11.05
CA PHE A 599 9.21 38.44 -11.48
C PHE A 599 10.51 37.66 -11.66
N TYR A 600 11.51 38.28 -12.25
CA TYR A 600 12.90 37.82 -12.19
C TYR A 600 13.84 38.96 -11.78
N GLU A 601 14.95 38.60 -11.17
CA GLU A 601 16.03 39.50 -10.79
C GLU A 601 17.36 38.96 -11.33
N LEU A 602 18.29 39.88 -11.57
CA LEU A 602 19.61 39.58 -12.10
C LEU A 602 20.68 39.94 -11.08
N SER A 603 21.74 39.14 -11.00
CA SER A 603 22.90 39.43 -10.17
C SER A 603 24.19 39.39 -10.99
N ASP A 604 25.05 40.37 -10.74
CA ASP A 604 26.39 40.55 -11.33
C ASP A 604 27.52 40.05 -10.43
N ASP A 605 27.23 39.75 -9.16
CA ASP A 605 28.21 39.47 -8.11
C ASP A 605 27.92 38.15 -7.38
N ASP A 606 27.55 37.14 -8.16
CA ASP A 606 27.33 35.77 -7.70
C ASP A 606 26.22 35.62 -6.63
N GLY A 607 25.21 36.50 -6.70
CA GLY A 607 24.01 36.44 -5.86
C GLY A 607 24.13 37.23 -4.55
N MET A 608 25.23 37.96 -4.35
CA MET A 608 25.44 38.81 -3.18
C MET A 608 24.50 40.03 -3.22
N THR A 609 24.33 40.64 -4.38
CA THR A 609 23.36 41.69 -4.66
C THR A 609 22.49 41.35 -5.86
N TRP A 610 21.28 41.91 -5.88
CA TRP A 610 20.29 41.68 -6.93
C TRP A 610 19.83 43.05 -7.47
N ASP A 611 19.70 43.16 -8.79
CA ASP A 611 19.12 44.34 -9.45
C ASP A 611 17.62 44.46 -9.13
N LYS A 612 16.96 45.50 -9.67
CA LYS A 612 15.51 45.64 -9.63
C LYS A 612 14.80 44.39 -10.18
N SER A 613 13.58 44.16 -9.71
CA SER A 613 12.74 43.07 -10.20
C SER A 613 12.05 43.45 -11.51
N TYR A 614 12.05 42.52 -12.46
CA TYR A 614 11.41 42.65 -13.76
C TYR A 614 10.18 41.75 -13.82
N GLN A 615 9.01 42.29 -14.16
CA GLN A 615 7.75 41.54 -14.19
C GLN A 615 7.69 40.61 -15.40
N LEU A 616 7.23 39.37 -15.19
CA LEU A 616 6.90 38.44 -16.27
C LEU A 616 5.44 38.60 -16.65
N ASN A 617 5.18 38.84 -17.94
CA ASN A 617 3.83 39.07 -18.47
C ASN A 617 3.50 37.99 -19.53
N TYR A 618 2.42 37.22 -19.31
CA TYR A 618 1.89 36.27 -20.30
C TYR A 618 0.63 36.79 -21.02
N GLU A 619 0.02 37.85 -20.48
CA GLU A 619 -1.10 38.59 -21.05
C GLU A 619 -0.87 40.11 -20.90
N GLN A 620 -1.67 40.90 -21.61
CA GLN A 620 -1.62 42.36 -21.49
C GLN A 620 -2.21 42.80 -20.13
N GLY A 621 -1.47 43.62 -19.38
CA GLY A 621 -1.85 44.13 -18.07
C GLY A 621 -0.92 45.25 -17.61
N ALA A 622 -1.19 45.84 -16.45
CA ALA A 622 -0.33 46.87 -15.87
C ALA A 622 0.91 46.24 -15.22
N ASP A 623 2.03 46.96 -15.27
CA ASP A 623 3.22 46.62 -14.48
C ASP A 623 3.02 47.01 -13.01
N PHE A 624 3.72 46.32 -12.13
CA PHE A 624 3.75 46.59 -10.70
C PHE A 624 4.21 48.03 -10.43
N ASN A 625 3.36 48.79 -9.75
CA ASN A 625 3.68 50.14 -9.30
C ASN A 625 4.00 50.13 -7.80
N PRO A 626 5.26 50.37 -7.38
CA PRO A 626 5.63 50.39 -5.96
C PRO A 626 4.88 51.41 -5.11
N GLY A 627 4.25 52.42 -5.73
CA GLY A 627 3.40 53.43 -5.07
C GLY A 627 1.90 53.13 -5.07
N ASN A 628 1.45 52.06 -5.76
CA ASN A 628 0.05 51.64 -5.78
C ASN A 628 -0.07 50.12 -6.05
N TRP A 629 0.00 49.31 -4.98
CA TRP A 629 -0.11 47.86 -5.01
C TRP A 629 -1.55 47.40 -5.23
N GLY A 630 -2.52 48.23 -4.86
CA GLY A 630 -3.95 47.97 -5.02
C GLY A 630 -4.49 48.18 -6.43
N ASN A 631 -3.64 48.40 -7.43
CA ASN A 631 -4.06 48.64 -8.81
C ASN A 631 -4.79 47.40 -9.39
N PRO A 632 -6.10 47.47 -9.70
CA PRO A 632 -6.85 46.30 -10.19
C PRO A 632 -6.32 45.74 -11.53
N GLU A 633 -5.78 46.59 -12.40
CA GLU A 633 -5.18 46.20 -13.69
C GLU A 633 -3.83 45.49 -13.52
N PHE A 634 -3.23 45.55 -12.33
CA PHE A 634 -2.09 44.72 -11.94
C PHE A 634 -2.59 43.46 -11.22
N LEU A 635 -3.38 43.62 -10.15
CA LEU A 635 -3.80 42.51 -9.28
C LEU A 635 -4.51 41.39 -10.04
N HIS A 636 -5.34 41.70 -11.04
CA HIS A 636 -6.14 40.71 -11.75
C HIS A 636 -5.60 40.33 -13.13
N LYS A 637 -4.41 40.81 -13.49
CA LYS A 637 -3.73 40.51 -14.75
C LYS A 637 -2.37 39.89 -14.48
N ASN A 638 -1.97 38.94 -15.31
CA ASN A 638 -0.70 38.22 -15.13
C ASN A 638 -0.59 37.55 -13.73
N GLU A 639 -1.72 37.15 -13.13
CA GLU A 639 -1.71 36.31 -11.93
C GLU A 639 -1.05 34.97 -12.26
N MET A 640 -0.08 34.55 -11.44
CA MET A 640 0.62 33.28 -11.63
C MET A 640 1.29 32.76 -10.35
N TYR A 641 1.36 31.44 -10.22
CA TYR A 641 2.28 30.77 -9.30
C TYR A 641 3.59 30.47 -10.02
N ILE A 642 4.65 31.23 -9.73
CA ILE A 642 5.96 31.00 -10.36
C ILE A 642 6.59 29.69 -9.84
N GLY A 643 7.08 28.87 -10.76
CA GLY A 643 7.74 27.59 -10.50
C GLY A 643 9.26 27.69 -10.64
N ASN A 644 9.90 26.55 -10.85
CA ASN A 644 11.36 26.48 -10.97
C ASN A 644 11.90 27.09 -12.28
N SER A 645 13.19 27.43 -12.29
CA SER A 645 13.90 27.99 -13.44
C SER A 645 15.19 27.25 -13.75
N ILE A 646 15.62 27.26 -15.01
CA ILE A 646 16.83 26.58 -15.48
C ILE A 646 17.51 27.37 -16.60
N ALA A 647 18.85 27.42 -16.59
CA ALA A 647 19.64 27.86 -17.74
C ALA A 647 19.95 26.64 -18.62
N LEU A 648 19.63 26.73 -19.90
CA LEU A 648 19.73 25.65 -20.86
C LEU A 648 21.08 25.66 -21.57
N LYS A 649 21.56 24.50 -22.02
CA LYS A 649 22.83 24.38 -22.77
C LYS A 649 22.87 25.22 -24.04
N ASN A 650 21.71 25.53 -24.62
CA ASN A 650 21.60 26.37 -25.82
C ASN A 650 21.74 27.88 -25.53
N GLY A 651 21.94 28.29 -24.27
CA GLY A 651 22.12 29.69 -23.88
C GLY A 651 20.82 30.48 -23.66
N SER A 652 19.69 29.80 -23.55
CA SER A 652 18.42 30.40 -23.12
C SER A 652 18.08 30.03 -21.67
N VAL A 653 17.17 30.77 -21.06
CA VAL A 653 16.69 30.55 -19.70
C VAL A 653 15.20 30.22 -19.74
N ALA A 654 14.78 29.19 -19.00
CA ALA A 654 13.39 28.80 -18.89
C ALA A 654 12.87 29.05 -17.46
N ILE A 655 11.70 29.69 -17.33
CA ILE A 655 11.01 29.89 -16.05
C ILE A 655 9.58 29.35 -16.17
N CYS A 656 9.22 28.37 -15.34
CA CYS A 656 7.88 27.79 -15.38
C CYS A 656 6.89 28.60 -14.54
N ALA A 657 5.62 28.62 -14.92
CA ALA A 657 4.58 29.27 -14.15
C ALA A 657 3.23 28.57 -14.30
N THR A 658 2.49 28.46 -13.19
CA THR A 658 1.08 28.09 -13.20
C THR A 658 0.25 29.34 -13.43
N ILE A 659 -0.68 29.30 -14.38
CA ILE A 659 -1.53 30.43 -14.77
C ILE A 659 -3.00 30.02 -14.86
N PRO A 660 -3.96 30.96 -14.73
CA PRO A 660 -5.34 30.72 -15.12
C PRO A 660 -5.47 30.49 -16.63
N VAL A 661 -6.09 29.38 -17.00
CA VAL A 661 -6.37 29.00 -18.40
C VAL A 661 -7.88 28.90 -18.61
N PRO A 662 -8.46 29.68 -19.55
CA PRO A 662 -9.89 29.59 -19.82
C PRO A 662 -10.31 28.17 -20.22
N TYR A 663 -11.26 27.60 -19.48
CA TYR A 663 -11.81 26.27 -19.74
C TYR A 663 -13.22 26.16 -19.13
N ARG A 664 -14.22 26.09 -20.01
CA ARG A 664 -15.64 25.99 -19.67
C ARG A 664 -16.24 24.75 -20.33
N ASP A 665 -16.34 23.69 -19.55
CA ASP A 665 -17.00 22.45 -19.91
C ASP A 665 -18.07 22.16 -18.84
N PRO A 666 -19.36 22.10 -19.20
CA PRO A 666 -20.45 21.92 -18.23
C PRO A 666 -20.37 20.62 -17.41
N GLU A 667 -19.75 19.57 -17.94
CA GLU A 667 -19.56 18.32 -17.21
C GLU A 667 -18.39 18.43 -16.23
N ASP A 668 -17.31 19.10 -16.63
CA ASP A 668 -16.16 19.34 -15.76
C ASP A 668 -16.47 20.33 -14.61
N GLU A 669 -17.32 21.32 -14.86
CA GLU A 669 -17.72 22.33 -13.86
C GLU A 669 -18.52 21.73 -12.68
N LYS A 670 -18.96 20.47 -12.78
CA LYS A 670 -19.57 19.72 -11.67
C LYS A 670 -18.55 19.28 -10.61
N TYR A 671 -17.27 19.18 -10.97
CA TYR A 671 -16.21 18.75 -10.06
C TYR A 671 -15.67 19.91 -9.21
N PRO A 672 -15.16 19.65 -8.00
CA PRO A 672 -14.60 20.68 -7.14
C PRO A 672 -13.46 21.48 -7.80
N SER A 673 -13.56 22.81 -7.74
CA SER A 673 -12.50 23.73 -8.21
C SER A 673 -11.77 24.34 -7.02
N ILE A 674 -10.63 23.76 -6.65
CA ILE A 674 -9.86 24.13 -5.45
C ILE A 674 -8.63 24.94 -5.87
N PHE A 675 -8.29 26.01 -5.14
CA PHE A 675 -7.10 26.82 -5.40
C PHE A 675 -5.83 25.94 -5.56
N PRO A 676 -4.98 26.20 -6.59
CA PRO A 676 -5.01 27.30 -7.55
C PRO A 676 -5.99 27.20 -8.73
N ASN A 677 -6.77 26.13 -8.86
CA ASN A 677 -7.65 25.90 -10.02
C ASN A 677 -8.72 26.98 -10.23
N ASN A 678 -9.03 27.75 -9.19
CA ASN A 678 -9.96 28.87 -9.19
C ASN A 678 -9.23 30.24 -9.19
N TYR A 679 -8.07 30.33 -9.85
CA TYR A 679 -7.36 31.61 -10.04
C TYR A 679 -8.28 32.70 -10.65
N ARG A 680 -9.12 32.32 -11.60
CA ARG A 680 -10.08 33.21 -12.25
C ARG A 680 -11.33 32.38 -12.56
N GLU A 681 -12.50 32.99 -12.43
CA GLU A 681 -13.75 32.31 -12.76
C GLU A 681 -13.75 31.80 -14.22
N GLY A 682 -14.23 30.58 -14.44
CA GLY A 682 -14.23 29.94 -15.76
C GLY A 682 -12.85 29.54 -16.28
N CYS A 683 -11.84 29.47 -15.41
CA CYS A 683 -10.50 28.97 -15.72
C CYS A 683 -10.17 27.73 -14.90
N VAL A 684 -9.14 27.01 -15.35
CA VAL A 684 -8.40 25.98 -14.60
C VAL A 684 -6.95 26.43 -14.42
N ALA A 685 -6.25 25.90 -13.42
CA ALA A 685 -4.82 26.11 -13.24
C ALA A 685 -4.05 25.25 -14.24
N GLY A 686 -3.55 25.89 -15.29
CA GLY A 686 -2.66 25.29 -16.26
C GLY A 686 -1.26 25.88 -16.19
N VAL A 687 -0.42 25.52 -17.14
CA VAL A 687 1.02 25.74 -17.08
C VAL A 687 1.54 26.36 -18.36
N ILE A 688 2.51 27.27 -18.20
CA ILE A 688 3.35 27.81 -19.26
C ILE A 688 4.82 27.80 -18.83
N CYS A 689 5.69 28.02 -19.80
CA CYS A 689 7.09 28.35 -19.60
C CYS A 689 7.42 29.69 -20.29
N PHE A 690 8.19 30.54 -19.62
CA PHE A 690 8.83 31.71 -20.23
C PHE A 690 10.23 31.32 -20.67
N VAL A 691 10.51 31.46 -21.97
CA VAL A 691 11.83 31.20 -22.58
C VAL A 691 12.50 32.54 -22.87
N GLY A 692 13.52 32.85 -22.09
CA GLY A 692 14.29 34.08 -22.13
C GLY A 692 15.55 33.92 -22.97
N ARG A 693 15.78 34.87 -23.87
CA ARG A 693 17.05 34.99 -24.60
C ARG A 693 17.73 36.31 -24.24
N TRP A 694 19.01 36.24 -23.93
CA TRP A 694 19.78 37.42 -23.55
C TRP A 694 19.87 38.43 -24.70
N ASN A 695 19.49 39.68 -24.42
CA ASN A 695 19.69 40.80 -25.31
C ASN A 695 20.78 41.73 -24.75
N LYS A 696 21.94 41.69 -25.40
CA LYS A 696 23.11 42.49 -24.99
C LYS A 696 22.89 44.00 -25.07
N THR A 697 22.07 44.48 -26.02
CA THR A 697 21.79 45.92 -26.18
C THR A 697 20.89 46.45 -25.08
N GLU A 698 19.88 45.65 -24.69
CA GLU A 698 18.96 45.99 -23.59
C GLU A 698 19.56 45.66 -22.22
N ASN A 699 20.67 44.93 -22.18
CA ASN A 699 21.25 44.34 -20.97
C ASN A 699 20.20 43.59 -20.14
N ASN A 700 19.31 42.88 -20.84
CA ASN A 700 18.17 42.19 -20.24
C ASN A 700 17.70 41.02 -21.12
N TYR A 701 16.80 40.20 -20.58
CA TYR A 701 16.18 39.08 -21.29
C TYR A 701 14.95 39.53 -22.08
N ARG A 702 14.83 39.04 -23.31
CA ARG A 702 13.57 39.05 -24.06
C ARG A 702 12.89 37.71 -23.86
N TRP A 703 11.68 37.76 -23.30
CA TRP A 703 10.91 36.57 -22.95
C TRP A 703 9.87 36.26 -24.02
N GLU A 704 9.80 34.98 -24.37
CA GLU A 704 8.75 34.39 -25.19
C GLU A 704 7.99 33.39 -24.31
N LYS A 705 6.65 33.36 -24.40
CA LYS A 705 5.86 32.38 -23.65
C LYS A 705 5.58 31.14 -24.50
N SER A 706 5.52 29.99 -23.86
CA SER A 706 5.14 28.73 -24.49
C SER A 706 3.64 28.66 -24.82
N ASN A 707 3.23 27.61 -25.52
CA ASN A 707 1.84 27.16 -25.46
C ASN A 707 1.44 26.78 -24.02
N THR A 708 0.14 26.72 -23.77
CA THR A 708 -0.41 26.36 -22.47
C THR A 708 -0.84 24.91 -22.45
N VAL A 709 -0.58 24.22 -21.34
CA VAL A 709 -1.09 22.86 -21.07
C VAL A 709 -1.84 22.84 -19.73
N PHE A 710 -2.91 22.05 -19.63
CA PHE A 710 -3.71 21.95 -18.41
C PHE A 710 -4.38 20.59 -18.28
N LEU A 711 -4.90 20.28 -17.09
CA LEU A 711 -5.79 19.16 -16.84
C LEU A 711 -7.18 19.67 -16.42
N PRO A 712 -8.26 18.97 -16.81
CA PRO A 712 -9.62 19.28 -16.35
C PRO A 712 -9.78 19.01 -14.84
N ARG A 713 -10.80 19.60 -14.20
CA ARG A 713 -11.09 19.45 -12.75
C ARG A 713 -11.38 18.00 -12.37
N SER A 714 -12.02 17.26 -13.28
CA SER A 714 -12.29 15.82 -13.14
C SER A 714 -11.04 14.96 -13.00
N VAL A 715 -9.89 15.43 -13.50
CA VAL A 715 -8.60 14.73 -13.40
C VAL A 715 -7.73 15.35 -12.31
N SER A 716 -7.74 16.69 -12.19
CA SER A 716 -7.02 17.39 -11.13
C SER A 716 -7.85 18.55 -10.59
N SER A 717 -8.40 18.39 -9.38
CA SER A 717 -9.25 19.38 -8.72
C SER A 717 -8.52 20.68 -8.34
N ARG A 718 -7.18 20.64 -8.27
CA ARG A 718 -6.30 21.82 -8.10
C ARG A 718 -5.60 22.28 -9.38
N GLY A 719 -5.91 21.66 -10.53
CA GLY A 719 -5.16 21.86 -11.78
C GLY A 719 -3.71 21.39 -11.64
N LEU A 720 -2.77 22.11 -12.25
CA LEU A 720 -1.35 21.78 -12.20
C LEU A 720 -0.59 22.89 -11.48
N ASN A 721 0.27 22.55 -10.51
CA ASN A 721 1.09 23.52 -9.80
C ASN A 721 2.43 22.92 -9.33
N GLU A 722 3.22 23.71 -8.59
CA GLU A 722 4.51 23.30 -7.99
C GLU A 722 5.42 22.59 -8.99
N LEU A 723 5.78 23.33 -10.03
CA LEU A 723 6.41 22.84 -11.24
C LEU A 723 7.92 22.69 -11.05
N ASP A 724 8.47 21.60 -11.56
CA ASP A 724 9.91 21.38 -11.62
C ASP A 724 10.35 21.04 -13.05
N ILE A 725 11.44 21.67 -13.50
CA ILE A 725 11.93 21.57 -14.88
C ILE A 725 13.38 21.09 -14.91
N SER A 726 13.68 20.19 -15.82
CA SER A 726 15.01 19.63 -16.05
C SER A 726 15.32 19.52 -17.54
N GLU A 727 16.56 19.77 -17.92
CA GLU A 727 17.08 19.47 -19.25
C GLU A 727 17.58 18.01 -19.28
N LEU A 728 17.03 17.22 -20.19
CA LEU A 728 17.40 15.83 -20.43
C LEU A 728 18.72 15.74 -21.21
N GLU A 729 19.35 14.57 -21.21
CA GLU A 729 20.61 14.33 -21.94
C GLU A 729 20.53 14.66 -23.43
N ASN A 730 19.38 14.38 -24.06
CA ASN A 730 19.11 14.67 -25.47
C ASN A 730 18.77 16.15 -25.76
N GLY A 731 18.77 17.02 -24.75
CA GLY A 731 18.45 18.44 -24.87
C GLY A 731 16.96 18.79 -24.82
N ASN A 732 16.07 17.79 -24.71
CA ASN A 732 14.65 18.04 -24.46
C ASN A 732 14.44 18.52 -23.02
N LEU A 733 13.36 19.26 -22.78
CA LEU A 733 12.98 19.69 -21.44
C LEU A 733 11.89 18.78 -20.89
N LEU A 734 12.09 18.30 -19.67
CA LEU A 734 11.11 17.59 -18.87
C LEU A 734 10.53 18.55 -17.84
N MET A 735 9.22 18.71 -17.83
CA MET A 735 8.51 19.39 -16.75
C MET A 735 7.66 18.38 -15.98
N ILE A 736 7.88 18.27 -14.68
CA ILE A 736 7.09 17.46 -13.76
C ILE A 736 6.24 18.39 -12.89
N MET A 737 4.99 17.99 -12.65
CA MET A 737 3.92 18.83 -12.13
C MET A 737 3.17 18.10 -11.03
N ARG A 738 2.78 18.84 -9.99
CA ARG A 738 1.83 18.36 -9.00
C ARG A 738 0.41 18.49 -9.55
N GLY A 739 -0.35 17.40 -9.46
CA GLY A 739 -1.81 17.40 -9.55
C GLY A 739 -2.45 17.14 -8.19
N SER A 740 -3.77 17.21 -8.11
CA SER A 740 -4.52 16.89 -6.89
C SER A 740 -5.85 16.26 -7.19
N ASN A 741 -6.19 15.22 -6.45
CA ASN A 741 -7.51 14.59 -6.46
C ASN A 741 -8.34 14.95 -5.23
N ALA A 742 -8.05 16.08 -4.57
CA ALA A 742 -8.80 16.48 -3.38
C ALA A 742 -10.27 16.72 -3.72
N GLY A 743 -11.18 16.05 -3.00
CA GLY A 743 -12.61 16.12 -3.27
C GLY A 743 -13.07 15.30 -4.50
N LEU A 744 -12.19 14.53 -5.12
CA LEU A 744 -12.52 13.53 -6.14
C LEU A 744 -12.61 12.15 -5.49
N ASP A 745 -13.25 11.21 -6.19
CA ASP A 745 -13.18 9.79 -5.82
C ASP A 745 -11.75 9.27 -6.03
N ILE A 746 -11.16 8.71 -4.97
CA ILE A 746 -9.75 8.28 -4.97
C ILE A 746 -9.48 7.04 -5.82
N ASN A 747 -10.52 6.25 -6.13
CA ASN A 747 -10.42 5.07 -6.97
C ASN A 747 -10.56 5.45 -8.44
N GLU A 748 -11.45 6.38 -8.77
CA GLU A 748 -11.63 6.89 -10.14
C GLU A 748 -10.50 7.84 -10.56
N ALA A 749 -10.03 8.69 -9.63
CA ALA A 749 -8.97 9.67 -9.83
C ALA A 749 -7.87 9.53 -8.76
N PRO A 750 -7.05 8.46 -8.81
CA PRO A 750 -5.98 8.28 -7.83
C PRO A 750 -4.93 9.38 -7.93
N GLY A 751 -4.34 9.75 -6.79
CA GLY A 751 -3.29 10.76 -6.72
C GLY A 751 -2.06 10.37 -7.56
N ARG A 752 -1.61 11.29 -8.44
CA ARG A 752 -0.53 11.08 -9.42
C ARG A 752 0.41 12.29 -9.50
N LYS A 753 1.61 12.06 -10.04
CA LYS A 753 2.44 13.12 -10.62
C LYS A 753 2.26 13.14 -12.13
N TRP A 754 2.34 14.32 -12.71
CA TRP A 754 2.13 14.54 -14.13
C TRP A 754 3.39 15.09 -14.76
N TYR A 755 3.62 14.82 -16.04
CA TYR A 755 4.73 15.40 -16.78
C TYR A 755 4.34 15.77 -18.22
N SER A 756 5.14 16.66 -18.80
CA SER A 756 5.14 16.96 -20.23
C SER A 756 6.59 17.18 -20.68
N VAL A 757 6.83 17.01 -21.99
CA VAL A 757 8.14 17.15 -22.61
C VAL A 757 8.09 18.21 -23.69
N SER A 758 9.13 19.03 -23.77
CA SER A 758 9.36 19.99 -24.85
C SER A 758 10.61 19.63 -25.64
N LYS A 759 10.54 19.75 -26.97
CA LYS A 759 11.61 19.41 -27.92
C LYS A 759 12.25 20.64 -28.59
N ASP A 760 11.76 21.83 -28.27
CA ASP A 760 12.13 23.09 -28.94
C ASP A 760 12.60 24.16 -27.94
N GLY A 761 13.15 23.73 -26.80
CA GLY A 761 13.68 24.63 -25.77
C GLY A 761 12.60 25.26 -24.90
N GLY A 762 11.44 24.62 -24.75
CA GLY A 762 10.39 25.03 -23.83
C GLY A 762 9.27 25.87 -24.45
N LEU A 763 9.26 26.06 -25.78
CA LEU A 763 8.25 26.86 -26.48
C LEU A 763 6.97 26.06 -26.77
N THR A 764 7.11 24.76 -27.07
CA THR A 764 5.98 23.85 -27.21
C THR A 764 6.08 22.65 -26.27
N TRP A 765 4.98 22.32 -25.62
CA TRP A 765 4.83 21.21 -24.69
C TRP A 765 3.87 20.15 -25.24
N GLU A 766 4.29 18.89 -25.18
CA GLU A 766 3.49 17.72 -25.56
C GLU A 766 2.27 17.54 -24.63
N PRO A 767 1.26 16.74 -25.03
CA PRO A 767 0.15 16.37 -24.15
C PRO A 767 0.64 15.79 -22.82
N ILE A 768 -0.03 16.19 -21.73
CA ILE A 768 0.32 15.78 -20.37
C ILE A 768 0.11 14.27 -20.20
N LYS A 769 1.06 13.62 -19.53
CA LYS A 769 1.04 12.20 -19.18
C LYS A 769 1.22 12.02 -17.68
N ASP A 770 0.73 10.91 -17.14
CA ASP A 770 1.05 10.53 -15.77
C ASP A 770 2.46 9.94 -15.69
N LEU A 771 3.21 10.31 -14.66
CA LEU A 771 4.54 9.77 -14.41
C LEU A 771 4.43 8.32 -13.93
N ARG A 772 5.20 7.41 -14.53
CA ARG A 772 5.15 5.96 -14.28
C ARG A 772 6.53 5.39 -14.02
N TYR A 773 6.56 4.12 -13.63
CA TYR A 773 7.79 3.35 -13.62
C TYR A 773 8.25 2.98 -15.04
N ASP A 774 9.54 2.70 -15.20
CA ASP A 774 10.18 2.21 -16.44
C ASP A 774 9.66 0.86 -16.94
N THR A 775 8.96 0.13 -16.07
CA THR A 775 8.20 -1.10 -16.33
C THR A 775 6.80 -0.83 -16.93
N GLY A 776 6.34 0.43 -16.92
CA GLY A 776 4.99 0.83 -17.33
C GLY A 776 3.95 0.82 -16.20
N GLU A 777 4.31 0.30 -15.02
CA GLU A 777 3.44 0.27 -13.84
C GLU A 777 3.16 1.68 -13.30
N THR A 778 1.94 1.90 -12.84
CA THR A 778 1.54 3.14 -12.15
C THR A 778 1.97 3.12 -10.69
N PHE A 779 2.10 4.30 -10.10
CA PHE A 779 2.27 4.46 -8.66
C PHE A 779 1.41 5.59 -8.12
N TYR A 780 1.09 5.54 -6.83
CA TYR A 780 0.36 6.61 -6.16
C TYR A 780 1.32 7.68 -5.67
N SER A 781 0.93 8.94 -5.82
CA SER A 781 1.66 10.07 -5.24
C SER A 781 0.66 11.09 -4.72
N SER A 782 0.86 11.54 -3.49
CA SER A 782 0.05 12.61 -2.94
C SER A 782 0.28 13.94 -3.66
N ALA A 783 -0.67 14.86 -3.52
CA ALA A 783 -0.58 16.23 -4.01
C ALA A 783 0.42 17.02 -3.15
N THR A 784 1.69 16.69 -3.30
CA THR A 784 2.82 17.25 -2.56
C THR A 784 3.88 17.81 -3.50
N PHE A 785 4.79 18.56 -2.90
CA PHE A 785 5.97 19.08 -3.55
C PHE A 785 6.93 17.96 -3.97
N HIS A 786 7.67 18.17 -5.05
CA HIS A 786 8.72 17.26 -5.53
C HIS A 786 9.86 18.07 -6.17
N LYS A 787 11.03 17.46 -6.33
CA LYS A 787 12.18 18.07 -6.98
C LYS A 787 12.94 17.07 -7.83
N THR A 788 13.56 17.55 -8.90
CA THR A 788 14.55 16.84 -9.68
C THR A 788 15.94 17.44 -9.42
N ILE A 789 16.96 16.59 -9.45
CA ILE A 789 18.35 17.01 -9.30
C ILE A 789 19.26 16.11 -10.14
N ARG A 790 20.10 16.72 -10.98
CA ARG A 790 21.16 16.00 -11.70
C ARG A 790 22.41 15.98 -10.82
N SER A 791 22.87 14.78 -10.47
CA SER A 791 24.09 14.67 -9.66
C SER A 791 25.33 14.88 -10.52
N SER A 792 26.24 15.76 -10.09
CA SER A 792 27.55 15.88 -10.74
C SER A 792 28.47 14.69 -10.43
N LYS A 793 28.16 13.90 -9.39
CA LYS A 793 28.89 12.67 -9.04
C LYS A 793 28.59 11.53 -10.02
N THR A 794 27.31 11.29 -10.31
CA THR A 794 26.88 10.12 -11.11
C THR A 794 26.49 10.49 -12.55
N GLY A 795 26.28 11.78 -12.84
CA GLY A 795 25.76 12.27 -14.13
C GLY A 795 24.25 12.09 -14.30
N LYS A 796 23.61 11.30 -13.45
CA LYS A 796 22.21 10.88 -13.57
C LYS A 796 21.24 11.91 -13.02
N LEU A 797 20.04 11.93 -13.58
CA LEU A 797 18.91 12.72 -13.10
C LEU A 797 18.09 11.91 -12.08
N TYR A 798 17.83 12.50 -10.92
CA TYR A 798 17.02 11.89 -9.86
C TYR A 798 15.76 12.69 -9.60
N TRP A 799 14.68 12.00 -9.29
CA TRP A 799 13.43 12.55 -8.78
C TRP A 799 13.32 12.28 -7.27
N ILE A 800 12.94 13.30 -6.51
CA ILE A 800 12.71 13.24 -5.06
C ILE A 800 11.27 13.66 -4.76
N GLY A 801 10.51 12.79 -4.10
CA GLY A 801 9.12 13.05 -3.73
C GLY A 801 8.46 11.88 -3.00
N ASN A 802 7.14 11.94 -2.85
CA ASN A 802 6.38 10.90 -2.13
C ASN A 802 5.74 9.90 -3.09
N ILE A 803 6.09 8.61 -2.96
CA ILE A 803 5.35 7.51 -3.59
C ILE A 803 4.65 6.71 -2.49
N THR A 804 3.33 6.68 -2.53
CA THR A 804 2.49 6.14 -1.45
C THR A 804 2.06 4.71 -1.76
N LEU A 805 1.92 3.88 -0.71
CA LEU A 805 1.49 2.48 -0.86
C LEU A 805 -0.01 2.36 -1.13
N THR A 806 -0.78 3.30 -0.60
CA THR A 806 -2.23 3.41 -0.78
C THR A 806 -2.55 4.63 -1.65
N PRO A 807 -3.73 4.63 -2.32
CA PRO A 807 -4.20 5.82 -3.04
C PRO A 807 -4.20 7.04 -2.12
N ALA A 808 -3.57 8.12 -2.56
CA ALA A 808 -3.55 9.36 -1.83
C ALA A 808 -4.90 10.10 -1.98
N ASN A 809 -5.34 10.77 -0.91
CA ASN A 809 -6.46 11.71 -0.95
C ASN A 809 -5.92 13.14 -0.79
N GLY A 810 -5.90 13.87 -1.89
CA GLY A 810 -5.33 15.20 -1.92
C GLY A 810 -3.88 15.16 -1.48
N ASN A 811 -3.58 15.84 -0.37
CA ASN A 811 -2.21 15.99 0.12
C ASN A 811 -1.71 14.80 0.94
N PHE A 812 -2.54 13.82 1.30
CA PHE A 812 -2.18 12.77 2.26
C PHE A 812 -2.26 11.37 1.65
N PRO A 813 -1.41 10.42 2.10
CA PRO A 813 -0.32 10.60 3.05
C PRO A 813 0.89 11.34 2.45
N ARG A 814 1.67 12.05 3.28
CA ARG A 814 2.88 12.79 2.89
C ARG A 814 4.17 12.01 3.18
N TYR A 815 4.10 10.68 3.16
CA TYR A 815 5.21 9.77 3.40
C TYR A 815 4.99 8.47 2.60
N PRO A 816 6.04 7.67 2.32
CA PRO A 816 7.46 7.96 2.54
C PRO A 816 7.98 9.08 1.61
N LEU A 817 9.15 9.66 1.96
CA LEU A 817 9.94 10.50 1.05
C LEU A 817 11.02 9.63 0.41
N GLN A 818 11.15 9.69 -0.92
CA GLN A 818 12.00 8.78 -1.69
C GLN A 818 12.79 9.51 -2.76
N ILE A 819 13.94 8.94 -3.12
CA ILE A 819 14.76 9.30 -4.28
C ILE A 819 14.75 8.15 -5.29
N VAL A 820 14.60 8.49 -6.57
CA VAL A 820 14.50 7.52 -7.68
C VAL A 820 15.25 8.06 -8.90
N GLU A 821 16.00 7.21 -9.60
CA GLU A 821 16.63 7.57 -10.87
C GLU A 821 15.57 7.74 -11.96
N ILE A 822 15.68 8.79 -12.79
CA ILE A 822 14.86 8.97 -13.99
C ILE A 822 15.54 8.26 -15.17
N ASP A 823 14.78 7.42 -15.86
CA ASP A 823 15.10 6.98 -17.22
C ASP A 823 14.77 8.13 -18.19
N GLU A 824 15.80 8.83 -18.66
CA GLU A 824 15.64 10.03 -19.49
C GLU A 824 15.22 9.71 -20.94
N GLU A 825 15.39 8.47 -21.39
CA GLU A 825 14.94 8.04 -22.72
C GLU A 825 13.44 7.76 -22.71
N LYS A 826 12.96 7.02 -21.70
CA LYS A 826 11.54 6.68 -21.54
C LYS A 826 10.72 7.77 -20.84
N VAL A 827 11.39 8.68 -20.15
CA VAL A 827 10.77 9.66 -19.23
C VAL A 827 9.91 8.95 -18.19
N ALA A 828 10.57 8.08 -17.42
CA ALA A 828 9.95 7.25 -16.38
C ALA A 828 10.86 7.09 -15.16
N LEU A 829 10.30 6.71 -14.02
CA LEU A 829 11.09 6.39 -12.82
C LEU A 829 11.63 4.97 -12.88
N LYS A 830 12.93 4.74 -12.66
CA LYS A 830 13.49 3.39 -12.64
C LYS A 830 13.07 2.66 -11.37
N LYS A 831 12.13 1.71 -11.48
CA LYS A 831 11.50 1.04 -10.32
C LYS A 831 12.53 0.41 -9.39
N HIS A 832 13.58 -0.18 -9.95
CA HIS A 832 14.61 -0.87 -9.19
C HIS A 832 15.57 0.05 -8.42
N THR A 833 15.50 1.37 -8.62
CA THR A 833 16.35 2.38 -7.97
C THR A 833 15.67 3.11 -6.82
N VAL A 834 14.38 2.82 -6.57
CA VAL A 834 13.58 3.50 -5.55
C VAL A 834 14.22 3.30 -4.17
N THR A 835 14.71 4.40 -3.58
CA THR A 835 15.36 4.41 -2.26
C THR A 835 14.60 5.34 -1.32
N VAL A 836 14.28 4.84 -0.12
CA VAL A 836 13.59 5.63 0.91
C VAL A 836 14.59 6.56 1.59
N ILE A 837 14.28 7.85 1.60
CA ILE A 837 15.04 8.86 2.36
C ILE A 837 14.55 8.87 3.81
N ASP A 838 13.23 8.94 4.02
CA ASP A 838 12.62 8.83 5.34
C ASP A 838 11.16 8.38 5.23
N THR A 839 10.61 7.84 6.32
CA THR A 839 9.21 7.41 6.44
C THR A 839 8.67 7.68 7.85
N ARG A 840 7.38 7.40 8.04
CA ARG A 840 6.74 7.40 9.36
C ARG A 840 7.22 6.19 10.17
N ALA A 841 7.70 6.42 11.38
CA ALA A 841 8.14 5.38 12.32
C ALA A 841 6.93 4.78 13.09
N PRO A 842 7.10 3.65 13.80
CA PRO A 842 6.04 3.04 14.59
C PRO A 842 5.68 3.95 15.75
N GLY A 843 4.38 4.11 16.01
CA GLY A 843 3.89 4.96 17.08
C GLY A 843 4.00 6.46 16.80
N GLU A 844 4.57 6.89 15.67
CA GLU A 844 4.42 8.29 15.24
C GLU A 844 3.00 8.53 14.70
N PRO A 845 2.42 9.72 14.91
CA PRO A 845 1.06 10.04 14.48
C PRO A 845 0.85 9.94 12.95
N GLU A 846 -0.37 9.65 12.51
CA GLU A 846 -0.68 9.55 11.06
C GLU A 846 -0.49 10.87 10.30
N GLN A 847 -0.47 12.00 11.03
CA GLN A 847 -0.28 13.34 10.50
C GLN A 847 1.18 13.65 10.12
N VAL A 848 2.12 12.71 10.28
CA VAL A 848 3.52 12.89 9.88
C VAL A 848 3.63 13.30 8.41
N GLN A 849 4.41 14.35 8.14
CA GLN A 849 4.60 14.90 6.80
C GLN A 849 6.06 15.00 6.44
N LEU A 850 6.41 14.44 5.27
CA LEU A 850 7.75 14.44 4.68
C LEU A 850 7.69 15.07 3.28
N SER A 851 7.38 16.37 3.25
CA SER A 851 7.26 17.22 2.04
C SER A 851 7.73 18.63 2.40
N ASN A 852 7.80 19.54 1.42
CA ASN A 852 8.22 20.94 1.61
C ASN A 852 9.67 21.00 2.12
N PHE A 853 10.58 20.57 1.27
CA PHE A 853 12.01 20.49 1.56
C PHE A 853 12.82 21.36 0.61
N SER A 854 14.03 21.73 1.03
CA SER A 854 15.05 22.25 0.11
C SER A 854 16.08 21.17 -0.19
N VAL A 855 16.65 21.21 -1.38
CA VAL A 855 17.64 20.24 -1.85
C VAL A 855 18.78 20.92 -2.61
N LEU A 856 20.01 20.46 -2.39
CA LEU A 856 21.20 20.88 -3.13
C LEU A 856 22.21 19.72 -3.19
N GLU A 857 23.13 19.76 -4.14
CA GLU A 857 24.32 18.90 -4.12
C GLU A 857 25.50 19.69 -3.58
N ASP A 858 26.11 19.22 -2.50
CA ASP A 858 27.28 19.84 -1.89
C ASP A 858 28.45 19.84 -2.89
N ARG A 859 29.01 21.02 -3.18
CA ARG A 859 30.04 21.21 -4.20
C ARG A 859 31.39 20.57 -3.87
N GLU A 860 31.71 20.31 -2.59
CA GLU A 860 32.96 19.65 -2.17
C GLU A 860 32.80 18.13 -2.18
N THR A 861 31.79 17.63 -1.47
CA THR A 861 31.57 16.21 -1.18
C THR A 861 30.76 15.50 -2.25
N LYS A 862 30.03 16.26 -3.09
CA LYS A 862 29.10 15.77 -4.11
C LYS A 862 27.94 14.93 -3.57
N ASN A 863 27.65 15.06 -2.27
CA ASN A 863 26.49 14.43 -1.66
C ASN A 863 25.27 15.33 -1.84
N ILE A 864 24.09 14.72 -1.95
CA ILE A 864 22.84 15.47 -1.96
C ILE A 864 22.45 15.76 -0.50
N GLU A 865 22.17 17.02 -0.21
CA GLU A 865 21.68 17.48 1.10
C GLU A 865 20.20 17.88 0.98
N ILE A 866 19.36 17.35 1.86
CA ILE A 866 17.94 17.71 1.97
C ILE A 866 17.69 18.30 3.36
N TYR A 867 17.03 19.44 3.41
CA TYR A 867 16.61 20.07 4.67
C TYR A 867 15.08 20.07 4.72
N LEU A 868 14.53 19.41 5.74
CA LEU A 868 13.11 19.09 5.83
C LEU A 868 12.63 19.11 7.28
N THR A 869 11.49 19.74 7.51
CA THR A 869 10.75 19.69 8.77
C THR A 869 9.79 18.52 8.79
N ARG A 870 9.88 17.69 9.84
CA ARG A 870 9.03 16.49 10.01
C ARG A 870 7.74 16.85 10.74
N TYR A 871 6.84 17.59 10.09
CA TYR A 871 5.56 18.00 10.69
C TYR A 871 4.78 16.81 11.23
N GLY A 872 4.12 16.98 12.37
CA GLY A 872 3.31 15.94 13.02
C GLY A 872 4.08 14.87 13.79
N GLU A 873 5.43 14.85 13.76
CA GLU A 873 6.22 13.78 14.41
C GLU A 873 6.03 13.70 15.94
N ASN A 874 5.69 14.81 16.61
CA ASN A 874 5.45 14.85 18.06
C ASN A 874 4.01 15.25 18.44
N GLY A 875 3.03 15.07 17.54
CA GLY A 875 1.64 15.36 17.85
C GLY A 875 1.10 14.50 19.02
N VAL A 876 0.36 15.11 19.95
CA VAL A 876 -0.27 14.40 21.09
C VAL A 876 -1.71 14.03 20.72
N GLU A 877 -2.09 12.75 20.81
CA GLU A 877 -3.43 12.24 20.44
C GLU A 877 -4.59 12.88 21.24
N GLU A 878 -4.34 13.41 22.44
CA GLU A 878 -5.36 13.98 23.33
C GLU A 878 -6.03 15.26 22.80
N VAL A 879 -5.41 15.94 21.83
CA VAL A 879 -5.99 17.14 21.20
C VAL A 879 -6.38 16.79 19.77
N LYS A 880 -7.69 16.63 19.52
CA LYS A 880 -8.25 16.39 18.17
C LYS A 880 -7.66 17.37 17.14
N GLY A 881 -6.67 16.92 16.39
CA GLY A 881 -6.34 17.39 15.04
C GLY A 881 -5.70 18.76 14.86
N GLN A 882 -4.94 19.32 15.82
CA GLN A 882 -4.37 20.67 15.63
C GLN A 882 -2.85 20.85 15.76
N ASP A 883 -2.11 20.01 16.51
CA ASP A 883 -0.66 20.27 16.68
C ASP A 883 0.22 19.46 15.72
N VAL A 884 0.26 19.88 14.46
CA VAL A 884 1.25 19.39 13.48
C VAL A 884 2.58 20.16 13.55
N PHE A 885 2.62 21.26 14.29
CA PHE A 885 3.74 22.19 14.31
C PHE A 885 4.73 21.93 15.46
N THR A 886 4.43 21.03 16.41
CA THR A 886 5.47 20.47 17.30
C THR A 886 6.37 19.49 16.52
N ALA A 887 7.28 20.05 15.73
CA ALA A 887 8.08 19.30 14.77
C ALA A 887 9.45 19.92 14.52
N SER A 888 10.50 19.09 14.45
CA SER A 888 11.87 19.53 14.19
C SER A 888 12.23 19.50 12.71
N ALA A 889 13.22 20.32 12.34
CA ALA A 889 13.88 20.22 11.04
C ALA A 889 15.12 19.32 11.11
N TYR A 890 15.31 18.54 10.05
CA TYR A 890 16.40 17.58 9.91
C TYR A 890 17.17 17.85 8.61
N LYS A 891 18.46 17.54 8.66
CA LYS A 891 19.33 17.44 7.50
C LYS A 891 19.45 15.96 7.12
N TYR A 892 19.19 15.64 5.86
CA TYR A 892 19.47 14.34 5.28
C TYR A 892 20.64 14.49 4.32
N THR A 893 21.66 13.64 4.49
CA THR A 893 22.78 13.55 3.55
C THR A 893 22.67 12.23 2.81
N LEU A 894 22.56 12.29 1.49
CA LEU A 894 22.48 11.12 0.60
C LEU A 894 23.85 10.88 -0.02
N TYR A 895 24.45 9.73 0.30
CA TYR A 895 25.71 9.28 -0.25
C TYR A 895 25.42 8.37 -1.43
N LEU A 896 25.31 8.95 -2.63
CA LEU A 896 25.06 8.19 -3.87
C LEU A 896 26.18 7.18 -4.13
N HIS A 897 25.82 5.97 -4.55
CA HIS A 897 26.76 4.89 -4.89
C HIS A 897 27.38 5.01 -6.28
#